data_AF-A0A356E7S3-F1
#
_entry.id   AF-A0A356E7S3-F1
#
_cell.length_a   1.000
_cell.length_b   1.000
_cell.length_c   1.000
_cell.angle_alpha   90.00
_cell.angle_beta   90.00
_cell.angle_gamma   90.00
#
_symmetry.space_group_name_H-M   'P 1'
#
loop_
_entity.id
_entity.type
_entity.pdbx_description
1 polymer ?
#
loop_
_entity_poly.entity_id
_entity_poly.type
_entity_poly.pdbx_seq_one_letter_code
_entity_poly.pdbx_strand_id
1 'polypeptide(L)'
;MDKYRYILGLDLGIASVGWAAVLVDKDEAPTGLLDCGVRTFERAEVPKTGDSLALARRQARSTRRLIRRRVHRLLRLRRLFKREGLLTTADFDAAGLVHGLPNDVWALRVKGLDHKLEAKEWAAVLLHLVKHRGYLSQRKSEAQSDNKELGRLLAGVHNNHIALQSPEYRTAAELAIKYLAPKTKTGHYRNKGGDYSHTFNRLDIQQELHLLFKQQRILGNPFVSAEFEAQIDDLLMVQRDALQGNAILKMLGVCTFEPSEYKAAKNTYSAERFVWLTKLNNLRIQHNGDERELNEDERALLLDEPYQKNKLSYKQVRTRLNLPEKATFKGLRYGGEEDGLSAEAKTILVEMKAYHQIRQVLDKAGLTTEWQSLKTQPEKLDAIGTAFSLYKTDTDIAEHLAPFHFSEPVLNALLEGINFSQFIQLSLKALNKILPEMEKGHRYDEACTLIYGDHHGTKATSKQHLLPVIPADEIRNPVVLRALSQARKVINAIVRCYGSPLRVHIETGREVGKSHKDRQEIEKFQEKNRKERDRAIAKFKEYFPDFVGEPKGNDILKLRLYEQQHGQCLYTGADIDKNLLLQKGYVEIDHALPFSRTWDDSFNNKVLVLGHANQNKRHYTPYEWLDGAGNSERWRKFVARVTNCAFSFAKKQRVMLQELDEDGFKERNLNDTRYVARFLCGFIEDKMLLEGKGKKRVFASNGQITALLRSRWGLKKVREENDRHHALDAIVVACSGVAVQQRITEFVRQQEMNVFNGEIINQETGEVRRAHFPQPWPFFHQEVMIRVFDDEPLDTLIIQLPSRPEAQHKHVTPLFVSRAPSRKMTGQGHDETIRSAKRLNEKISVIKTPLAKLKTKDIENIVGYPSREPALYKALKERLAAFNDDAVKAFAEPFYKTDKQGRSSTVVKSVRLKRVQKSGVLVHAGHGIADNAPMVRVDVFNKGGEHYLVPIYTWQVEKGILPNQVVTSSKNKEDWTEMDESFVFKFSLYQNDLVKVVNKKQKIFGYYSGFDRANGNINIKEHDLEKSKGTNGIHRSRGVKTALSFQKYQVDVLGKIIRPCKPEKRMSLILKNKKK
;
A
#
# COMPACT_ATOMS: atom_id res chain seq x y z
N MET A 1 19.75 -34.66 -18.38
CA MET A 1 18.65 -33.67 -18.52
C MET A 1 18.66 -33.20 -19.96
N ASP A 2 17.55 -33.32 -20.66
CA ASP A 2 17.42 -32.76 -22.01
C ASP A 2 17.61 -31.23 -21.91
N LYS A 3 18.58 -30.67 -22.65
CA LYS A 3 18.87 -29.24 -22.60
C LYS A 3 17.91 -28.50 -23.54
N TYR A 4 16.89 -27.85 -22.98
CA TYR A 4 15.93 -27.05 -23.75
C TYR A 4 16.43 -25.62 -23.96
N ARG A 5 16.28 -25.11 -25.19
CA ARG A 5 16.48 -23.69 -25.51
C ARG A 5 15.14 -22.98 -25.40
N TYR A 6 14.96 -22.16 -24.37
CA TYR A 6 13.67 -21.53 -24.10
C TYR A 6 13.78 -20.12 -23.52
N ILE A 7 12.73 -19.33 -23.76
CA ILE A 7 12.46 -18.04 -23.13
C ILE A 7 11.43 -18.25 -22.03
N LEU A 8 11.70 -17.68 -20.86
CA LEU A 8 10.77 -17.68 -19.72
C LEU A 8 9.95 -16.39 -19.69
N GLY A 9 8.65 -16.48 -19.94
CA GLY A 9 7.69 -15.38 -19.74
C GLY A 9 7.07 -15.43 -18.34
N LEU A 10 6.89 -14.26 -17.71
CA LEU A 10 6.28 -14.11 -16.40
C LEU A 10 5.26 -12.96 -16.41
N ASP A 11 4.02 -13.21 -15.99
CA ASP A 11 3.01 -12.18 -15.67
C ASP A 11 2.86 -12.06 -14.15
N LEU A 12 3.42 -11.00 -13.56
CA LEU A 12 3.41 -10.78 -12.11
C LEU A 12 2.22 -9.92 -11.70
N GLY A 13 1.25 -10.53 -11.01
CA GLY A 13 0.18 -9.83 -10.30
C GLY A 13 0.48 -9.62 -8.80
N ILE A 14 -0.44 -8.95 -8.09
CA ILE A 14 -0.37 -8.78 -6.63
C ILE A 14 -0.73 -10.05 -5.84
N ALA A 15 -1.33 -11.04 -6.51
CA ALA A 15 -1.81 -12.30 -5.92
C ALA A 15 -1.57 -13.52 -6.84
N SER A 16 -0.89 -13.34 -7.97
CA SER A 16 -0.68 -14.35 -9.00
C SER A 16 0.68 -14.16 -9.69
N VAL A 17 1.25 -15.25 -10.20
CA VAL A 17 2.36 -15.28 -11.15
C VAL A 17 1.94 -16.25 -12.25
N GLY A 18 1.57 -15.72 -13.42
CA GLY A 18 1.51 -16.50 -14.65
C GLY A 18 2.91 -16.78 -15.16
N TRP A 19 3.15 -17.96 -15.71
CA TRP A 19 4.45 -18.32 -16.28
C TRP A 19 4.30 -19.15 -17.55
N ALA A 20 5.26 -19.00 -18.45
CA ALA A 20 5.35 -19.76 -19.69
C ALA A 20 6.82 -20.01 -20.07
N ALA A 21 7.13 -21.22 -20.53
CA ALA A 21 8.38 -21.57 -21.17
C ALA A 21 8.12 -21.78 -22.66
N VAL A 22 8.73 -20.95 -23.51
CA VAL A 22 8.55 -20.98 -24.97
C VAL A 22 9.85 -21.44 -25.62
N LEU A 23 9.78 -22.50 -26.44
CA LEU A 23 10.91 -23.01 -27.20
C LEU A 23 11.35 -21.99 -28.24
N VAL A 24 12.65 -21.93 -28.47
CA VAL A 24 13.24 -21.04 -29.48
C VAL A 24 14.32 -21.73 -30.29
N ASP A 25 14.55 -21.21 -31.50
CA ASP A 25 15.59 -21.67 -32.41
C ASP A 25 16.99 -21.10 -32.06
N LYS A 26 17.91 -21.13 -33.03
CA LYS A 26 19.28 -20.62 -32.90
C LYS A 26 19.35 -19.09 -32.83
N ASP A 27 18.34 -18.42 -33.38
CA ASP A 27 18.21 -16.96 -33.46
C ASP A 27 17.27 -16.40 -32.38
N GLU A 28 16.87 -17.27 -31.45
CA GLU A 28 15.95 -16.97 -30.34
C GLU A 28 14.53 -16.59 -30.81
N ALA A 29 14.14 -17.01 -32.02
CA ALA A 29 12.76 -16.85 -32.49
C ALA A 29 11.85 -17.94 -31.90
N PRO A 30 10.61 -17.62 -31.48
CA PRO A 30 9.69 -18.59 -30.89
C PRO A 30 9.27 -19.69 -31.87
N THR A 31 9.39 -20.96 -31.47
CA THR A 31 9.04 -22.12 -32.31
C THR A 31 7.88 -22.95 -31.75
N GLY A 32 7.60 -22.90 -30.44
CA GLY A 32 6.47 -23.62 -29.83
C GLY A 32 6.39 -23.46 -28.31
N LEU A 33 5.30 -23.93 -27.71
CA LEU A 33 5.07 -23.80 -26.27
C LEU A 33 5.56 -25.04 -25.49
N LEU A 34 6.67 -24.93 -24.76
CA LEU A 34 7.16 -26.03 -23.90
C LEU A 34 6.18 -26.29 -22.76
N ASP A 35 5.89 -25.27 -21.95
CA ASP A 35 5.03 -25.42 -20.79
C ASP A 35 4.45 -24.08 -20.29
N CYS A 36 3.37 -24.12 -19.53
CA CYS A 36 2.78 -22.95 -18.89
C CYS A 36 2.02 -23.28 -17.60
N GLY A 37 1.74 -22.26 -16.80
CA GLY A 37 0.91 -22.40 -15.62
C GLY A 37 0.70 -21.11 -14.85
N VAL A 38 -0.01 -21.24 -13.72
CA VAL A 38 -0.33 -20.11 -12.84
C VAL A 38 -0.09 -20.49 -11.39
N ARG A 39 0.60 -19.62 -10.67
CA ARG A 39 0.79 -19.70 -9.21
C ARG A 39 0.04 -18.57 -8.52
N THR A 40 -0.96 -18.87 -7.70
CA THR A 40 -1.69 -17.88 -6.90
C THR A 40 -1.30 -17.95 -5.42
N PHE A 41 -1.43 -16.81 -4.74
CA PHE A 41 -1.10 -16.65 -3.32
C PHE A 41 -1.90 -15.52 -2.68
N GLU A 42 -2.07 -15.57 -1.36
CA GLU A 42 -2.78 -14.51 -0.64
C GLU A 42 -1.97 -13.21 -0.62
N ARG A 43 -2.65 -12.08 -0.73
CA ARG A 43 -2.04 -10.75 -0.58
C ARG A 43 -1.51 -10.55 0.84
N ALA A 44 -0.44 -9.78 0.99
CA ALA A 44 0.21 -9.55 2.28
C ALA A 44 -0.39 -8.36 3.07
N GLU A 45 -1.71 -8.23 3.05
CA GLU A 45 -2.46 -7.09 3.59
C GLU A 45 -3.79 -7.53 4.20
N VAL A 46 -4.41 -6.67 5.00
CA VAL A 46 -5.76 -6.86 5.52
C VAL A 46 -6.75 -6.62 4.37
N PRO A 47 -7.55 -7.61 3.94
CA PRO A 47 -8.40 -7.47 2.75
C PRO A 47 -9.39 -6.30 2.79
N LYS A 48 -9.89 -5.94 3.98
CA LYS A 48 -10.90 -4.91 4.16
C LYS A 48 -10.34 -3.48 4.14
N THR A 49 -9.14 -3.26 4.69
CA THR A 49 -8.57 -1.92 4.88
C THR A 49 -7.37 -1.66 3.98
N GLY A 50 -6.75 -2.71 3.43
CA GLY A 50 -5.49 -2.64 2.70
C GLY A 50 -4.27 -2.38 3.60
N ASP A 51 -4.45 -2.37 4.91
CA ASP A 51 -3.35 -2.15 5.85
C ASP A 51 -2.38 -3.33 5.83
N SER A 52 -1.10 -3.04 6.03
CA SER A 52 -0.10 -4.08 6.22
C SER A 52 -0.43 -4.95 7.43
N LEU A 53 -0.36 -6.28 7.27
CA LEU A 53 -0.49 -7.22 8.39
C LEU A 53 0.57 -6.94 9.50
N ALA A 54 1.71 -6.36 9.13
CA ALA A 54 2.75 -5.96 10.08
C ALA A 54 2.36 -4.71 10.89
N LEU A 55 1.53 -3.81 10.34
CA LEU A 55 1.05 -2.61 11.03
C LEU A 55 0.13 -3.00 12.20
N ALA A 56 -0.88 -3.84 11.95
CA ALA A 56 -1.78 -4.33 12.98
C ALA A 56 -0.99 -5.03 14.12
N ARG A 57 -0.02 -5.89 13.76
CA ARG A 57 0.89 -6.52 14.74
C ARG A 57 1.69 -5.48 15.55
N ARG A 58 2.21 -4.43 14.89
CA ARG A 58 2.99 -3.36 15.53
C ARG A 58 2.13 -2.55 16.50
N GLN A 59 0.92 -2.17 16.11
CA GLN A 59 -0.03 -1.45 16.96
C GLN A 59 -0.43 -2.29 18.18
N ALA A 60 -0.82 -3.55 17.98
CA ALA A 60 -1.14 -4.45 19.08
C ALA A 60 0.04 -4.63 20.06
N ARG A 61 1.27 -4.74 19.55
CA ARG A 61 2.48 -4.80 20.38
C ARG A 61 2.71 -3.49 21.17
N SER A 62 2.45 -2.34 20.54
CA SER A 62 2.53 -1.04 21.21
C SER A 62 1.53 -0.96 22.37
N THR A 63 0.26 -1.27 22.10
CA THR A 63 -0.81 -1.30 23.11
C THR A 63 -0.49 -2.25 24.26
N ARG A 64 0.02 -3.46 23.99
CA ARG A 64 0.47 -4.39 25.04
C ARG A 64 1.55 -3.78 25.93
N ARG A 65 2.55 -3.10 25.35
CA ARG A 65 3.61 -2.42 26.11
C ARG A 65 3.03 -1.28 26.96
N LEU A 66 2.13 -0.48 26.42
CA LEU A 66 1.47 0.62 27.13
C LEU A 66 0.67 0.11 28.34
N ILE A 67 -0.18 -0.91 28.14
CA ILE A 67 -0.97 -1.53 29.21
C ILE A 67 -0.05 -2.12 30.27
N ARG A 68 0.94 -2.94 29.87
CA ARG A 68 1.88 -3.56 30.80
C ARG A 68 2.63 -2.54 31.64
N ARG A 69 3.15 -1.46 31.03
CA ARG A 69 3.87 -0.40 31.74
C ARG A 69 2.96 0.37 32.69
N ARG A 70 1.73 0.69 32.29
CA ARG A 70 0.75 1.34 33.18
C ARG A 70 0.43 0.46 34.39
N VAL A 71 0.13 -0.83 34.16
CA VAL A 71 -0.17 -1.78 35.25
C VAL A 71 1.04 -1.93 36.18
N HIS A 72 2.24 -2.08 35.63
CA HIS A 72 3.46 -2.23 36.42
C HIS A 72 3.77 -0.98 37.26
N ARG A 73 3.58 0.22 36.71
CA ARG A 73 3.75 1.46 37.45
C ARG A 73 2.75 1.58 38.62
N LEU A 74 1.47 1.27 38.39
CA LEU A 74 0.46 1.29 39.45
C LEU A 74 0.72 0.20 40.51
N LEU A 75 1.28 -0.95 40.11
CA LEU A 75 1.74 -1.97 41.05
C LEU A 75 2.91 -1.46 41.92
N ARG A 76 3.91 -0.80 41.32
CA ARG A 76 5.01 -0.17 42.07
C ARG A 76 4.48 0.86 43.08
N LEU A 77 3.51 1.68 42.66
CA LEU A 77 2.87 2.67 43.55
C LEU A 77 2.13 2.02 44.73
N ARG A 78 1.39 0.92 44.50
CA ARG A 78 0.74 0.19 45.59
C ARG A 78 1.73 -0.45 46.57
N ARG A 79 2.84 -0.99 46.05
CA ARG A 79 3.93 -1.51 46.90
C ARG A 79 4.57 -0.40 47.72
N LEU A 80 4.72 0.77 47.12
CA LEU A 80 5.23 1.96 47.79
C LEU A 80 4.30 2.38 48.94
N PHE A 81 2.98 2.44 48.73
CA PHE A 81 2.02 2.75 49.80
C PHE A 81 2.14 1.81 51.01
N LYS A 82 2.39 0.52 50.77
CA LYS A 82 2.62 -0.45 51.84
C LYS A 82 3.94 -0.19 52.58
N ARG A 83 5.00 0.13 51.85
CA ARG A 83 6.34 0.36 52.43
C ARG A 83 6.38 1.61 53.29
N GLU A 84 5.76 2.69 52.85
CA GLU A 84 5.70 3.97 53.57
C GLU A 84 4.61 3.99 54.67
N GLY A 85 3.94 2.86 54.93
CA GLY A 85 2.91 2.74 55.96
C GLY A 85 1.58 3.44 55.65
N LEU A 86 1.42 4.08 54.48
CA LEU A 86 0.16 4.73 54.06
C LEU A 86 -1.01 3.74 54.03
N LEU A 87 -0.75 2.50 53.63
CA LEU A 87 -1.74 1.42 53.65
C LEU A 87 -1.15 0.19 54.34
N THR A 88 -1.98 -0.50 55.12
CA THR A 88 -1.60 -1.72 55.83
C THR A 88 -1.80 -2.96 54.94
N THR A 89 -1.31 -4.12 55.37
CA THR A 89 -1.56 -5.38 54.65
C THR A 89 -3.05 -5.70 54.55
N ALA A 90 -3.85 -5.34 55.56
CA ALA A 90 -5.28 -5.58 55.58
C ALA A 90 -6.03 -4.82 54.47
N ASP A 91 -5.49 -3.67 54.02
CA ASP A 91 -6.11 -2.85 52.98
C ASP A 91 -6.07 -3.48 51.57
N PHE A 92 -5.28 -4.53 51.38
CA PHE A 92 -5.12 -5.19 50.08
C PHE A 92 -5.93 -6.49 50.00
N ASP A 93 -6.59 -6.70 48.87
CA ASP A 93 -7.20 -7.99 48.52
C ASP A 93 -6.15 -9.01 48.04
N ALA A 94 -6.57 -10.25 47.82
CA ALA A 94 -5.70 -11.33 47.33
C ALA A 94 -5.05 -11.03 45.96
N ALA A 95 -5.61 -10.11 45.17
CA ALA A 95 -5.06 -9.66 43.89
C ALA A 95 -4.08 -8.47 44.04
N GLY A 96 -3.86 -7.99 45.27
CA GLY A 96 -3.03 -6.82 45.56
C GLY A 96 -3.67 -5.51 45.11
N LEU A 97 -5.01 -5.45 45.02
CA LEU A 97 -5.77 -4.22 44.85
C LEU A 97 -6.21 -3.70 46.22
N VAL A 98 -6.37 -2.40 46.35
CA VAL A 98 -6.80 -1.77 47.61
C VAL A 98 -8.32 -1.82 47.67
N HIS A 99 -8.88 -2.37 48.75
CA HIS A 99 -10.33 -2.40 48.96
C HIS A 99 -10.83 -1.10 49.60
N GLY A 100 -12.07 -0.71 49.32
CA GLY A 100 -12.67 0.50 49.90
C GLY A 100 -12.05 1.84 49.42
N LEU A 101 -11.42 1.86 48.24
CA LEU A 101 -10.95 3.10 47.62
C LEU A 101 -12.15 4.00 47.21
N PRO A 102 -12.16 5.29 47.57
CA PRO A 102 -13.17 6.23 47.09
C PRO A 102 -13.08 6.43 45.56
N ASN A 103 -14.21 6.75 44.93
CA ASN A 103 -14.34 6.84 43.47
C ASN A 103 -14.55 8.27 42.94
N ASP A 104 -14.78 9.25 43.82
CA ASP A 104 -14.97 10.68 43.59
C ASP A 104 -13.63 11.44 43.55
N VAL A 105 -12.61 10.81 42.98
CA VAL A 105 -11.21 11.24 43.10
C VAL A 105 -10.92 12.65 42.54
N TRP A 106 -11.72 13.15 41.59
CA TRP A 106 -11.59 14.53 41.13
C TRP A 106 -11.94 15.53 42.22
N ALA A 107 -13.02 15.29 42.97
CA ALA A 107 -13.41 16.14 44.10
C ALA A 107 -12.39 16.03 45.23
N LEU A 108 -11.88 14.83 45.52
CA LEU A 108 -10.82 14.63 46.52
C LEU A 108 -9.52 15.35 46.17
N ARG A 109 -9.15 15.43 44.89
CA ARG A 109 -7.99 16.22 44.44
C ARG A 109 -8.14 17.71 44.74
N VAL A 110 -9.36 18.25 44.67
CA VAL A 110 -9.60 19.67 45.03
C VAL A 110 -9.71 19.82 46.55
N LYS A 111 -10.45 18.93 47.23
CA LYS A 111 -10.57 18.88 48.70
C LYS A 111 -9.20 18.84 49.38
N GLY A 112 -8.25 18.07 48.83
CA GLY A 112 -6.90 17.93 49.37
C GLY A 112 -6.03 19.20 49.33
N LEU A 113 -6.49 20.27 48.67
CA LEU A 113 -5.82 21.57 48.73
C LEU A 113 -6.14 22.34 50.01
N ASP A 114 -7.32 22.08 50.58
CA ASP A 114 -7.89 22.89 51.67
C ASP A 114 -8.15 22.06 52.95
N HIS A 115 -8.20 20.73 52.84
CA HIS A 115 -8.47 19.81 53.96
C HIS A 115 -7.53 18.61 53.97
N LYS A 116 -7.16 18.15 55.17
CA LYS A 116 -6.41 16.89 55.35
C LYS A 116 -7.20 15.72 54.76
N LEU A 117 -6.54 14.91 53.94
CA LEU A 117 -7.13 13.70 53.36
C LEU A 117 -6.81 12.48 54.21
N GLU A 118 -7.80 11.59 54.33
CA GLU A 118 -7.62 10.29 54.97
C GLU A 118 -6.69 9.39 54.16
N ALA A 119 -6.10 8.38 54.80
CA ALA A 119 -5.11 7.50 54.15
C ALA A 119 -5.61 6.89 52.82
N LYS A 120 -6.88 6.42 52.79
CA LYS A 120 -7.49 5.85 51.57
C LYS A 120 -7.87 6.92 50.54
N GLU A 121 -8.27 8.12 50.97
CA GLU A 121 -8.51 9.26 50.08
C GLU A 121 -7.20 9.69 49.40
N TRP A 122 -6.12 9.82 50.18
CA TRP A 122 -4.79 10.18 49.69
C TRP A 122 -4.24 9.13 48.72
N ALA A 123 -4.35 7.85 49.06
CA ALA A 123 -3.98 6.75 48.15
C ALA A 123 -4.77 6.79 46.83
N ALA A 124 -6.08 7.12 46.86
CA ALA A 124 -6.90 7.24 45.67
C ALA A 124 -6.45 8.38 44.75
N VAL A 125 -6.16 9.55 45.34
CA VAL A 125 -5.64 10.74 44.64
C VAL A 125 -4.33 10.40 43.92
N LEU A 126 -3.36 9.84 44.63
CA LEU A 126 -2.05 9.49 44.10
C LEU A 126 -2.13 8.42 43.00
N LEU A 127 -2.96 7.37 43.18
CA LEU A 127 -3.23 6.38 42.13
C LEU A 127 -3.84 7.00 40.89
N HIS A 128 -4.75 7.96 41.06
CA HIS A 128 -5.42 8.62 39.95
C HIS A 128 -4.45 9.49 39.14
N LEU A 129 -3.62 10.31 39.79
CA LEU A 129 -2.58 11.12 39.14
C LEU A 129 -1.63 10.24 38.32
N VAL A 130 -1.07 9.19 38.93
CA VAL A 130 -0.09 8.30 38.27
C VAL A 130 -0.73 7.45 37.15
N LYS A 131 -2.01 7.10 37.26
CA LYS A 131 -2.77 6.41 36.21
C LYS A 131 -3.09 7.33 35.02
N HIS A 132 -3.39 8.60 35.30
CA HIS A 132 -3.88 9.61 34.35
C HIS A 132 -2.90 10.77 34.17
N ARG A 133 -1.61 10.46 34.10
CA ARG A 133 -0.47 11.38 34.08
C ARG A 133 -0.28 12.30 32.85
N GLY A 134 -1.32 12.54 32.06
CA GLY A 134 -1.24 13.46 30.91
C GLY A 134 -0.24 13.09 29.79
N TYR A 135 -0.13 13.99 28.83
CA TYR A 135 0.84 13.92 27.72
C TYR A 135 2.14 14.62 28.12
N LEU A 136 3.29 14.01 27.83
CA LEU A 136 4.60 14.62 28.02
C LEU A 136 5.27 14.71 26.65
N SER A 137 5.56 15.93 26.22
CA SER A 137 6.33 16.19 25.01
C SER A 137 7.73 15.57 25.15
N GLN A 138 8.21 14.86 24.14
CA GLN A 138 9.58 14.30 24.18
C GLN A 138 10.62 15.26 23.64
N ARG A 139 10.18 16.35 23.00
CA ARG A 139 11.04 17.40 22.45
C ARG A 139 10.41 18.76 22.63
N LYS A 140 11.25 19.78 22.75
CA LYS A 140 10.82 21.18 22.77
C LYS A 140 10.19 21.60 21.44
N SER A 141 10.64 21.02 20.32
CA SER A 141 10.13 21.31 18.95
C SER A 141 8.78 20.65 18.58
N GLU A 142 8.18 19.81 19.43
CA GLU A 142 7.00 18.97 19.07
C GLU A 142 5.66 19.73 19.02
N ALA A 143 5.64 21.02 19.38
CA ALA A 143 4.43 21.85 19.41
C ALA A 143 3.77 22.09 18.04
N GLN A 144 4.50 21.88 16.93
CA GLN A 144 4.01 22.10 15.57
C GLN A 144 3.95 20.75 14.82
N SER A 145 2.77 20.13 14.72
CA SER A 145 2.58 18.83 14.05
C SER A 145 1.51 18.87 12.97
N ASP A 146 1.86 18.37 11.77
CA ASP A 146 0.93 18.19 10.64
C ASP A 146 -0.07 17.03 10.84
N ASN A 147 0.13 16.18 11.85
CA ASN A 147 -0.80 15.10 12.14
C ASN A 147 -2.06 15.67 12.81
N LYS A 148 -3.19 15.68 12.08
CA LYS A 148 -4.48 16.23 12.53
C LYS A 148 -4.95 15.72 13.89
N GLU A 149 -4.71 14.46 14.24
CA GLU A 149 -5.14 13.91 15.54
C GLU A 149 -4.19 14.33 16.66
N LEU A 150 -2.87 14.25 16.43
CA LEU A 150 -1.88 14.73 17.39
C LEU A 150 -2.01 16.24 17.58
N GLY A 151 -2.25 17.01 16.52
CA GLY A 151 -2.49 18.45 16.55
C GLY A 151 -3.71 18.80 17.41
N ARG A 152 -4.83 18.07 17.29
CA ARG A 152 -5.99 18.26 18.19
C ARG A 152 -5.68 17.94 19.65
N LEU A 153 -4.90 16.87 19.90
CA LEU A 153 -4.46 16.52 21.24
C LEU A 153 -3.57 17.62 21.83
N LEU A 154 -2.58 18.09 21.07
CA LEU A 154 -1.65 19.15 21.48
C LEU A 154 -2.38 20.48 21.69
N ALA A 155 -3.36 20.83 20.85
CA ALA A 155 -4.18 22.01 21.05
C ALA A 155 -4.99 21.91 22.35
N GLY A 156 -5.56 20.75 22.65
CA GLY A 156 -6.26 20.51 23.92
C GLY A 156 -5.34 20.67 25.13
N VAL A 157 -4.12 20.12 25.05
CA VAL A 157 -3.07 20.28 26.09
C VAL A 157 -2.69 21.74 26.27
N HIS A 158 -2.42 22.45 25.18
CA HIS A 158 -2.01 23.85 25.19
C HIS A 158 -3.09 24.78 25.76
N ASN A 159 -4.34 24.62 25.30
CA ASN A 159 -5.46 25.42 25.78
C ASN A 159 -5.69 25.25 27.28
N ASN A 160 -5.58 24.01 27.79
CA ASN A 160 -5.72 23.76 29.22
C ASN A 160 -4.54 24.31 30.03
N HIS A 161 -3.33 24.24 29.48
CA HIS A 161 -2.14 24.83 30.11
C HIS A 161 -2.27 26.36 30.22
N ILE A 162 -2.77 27.04 29.17
CA ILE A 162 -3.10 28.48 29.21
C ILE A 162 -4.17 28.76 30.26
N ALA A 163 -5.25 27.97 30.29
CA ALA A 163 -6.32 28.18 31.26
C ALA A 163 -5.84 28.04 32.72
N LEU A 164 -4.82 27.20 32.97
CA LEU A 164 -4.18 27.06 34.29
C LEU A 164 -3.25 28.22 34.67
N GLN A 165 -2.91 29.12 33.74
CA GLN A 165 -2.18 30.36 34.08
C GLN A 165 -3.10 31.42 34.69
N SER A 166 -4.43 31.24 34.60
CA SER A 166 -5.40 32.12 35.25
C SER A 166 -5.37 31.92 36.78
N PRO A 167 -5.45 32.98 37.59
CA PRO A 167 -5.53 32.87 39.05
C PRO A 167 -6.81 32.16 39.54
N GLU A 168 -7.80 31.95 38.69
CA GLU A 168 -9.07 31.28 39.02
C GLU A 168 -8.93 29.78 39.36
N TYR A 169 -7.87 29.12 38.88
CA TYR A 169 -7.69 27.67 39.01
C TYR A 169 -6.29 27.33 39.52
N ARG A 170 -6.19 26.63 40.66
CA ARG A 170 -4.89 26.25 41.24
C ARG A 170 -4.31 24.99 40.61
N THR A 171 -5.16 24.09 40.11
CA THR A 171 -4.78 22.75 39.65
C THR A 171 -5.59 22.26 38.47
N ALA A 172 -5.08 21.24 37.76
CA ALA A 172 -5.81 20.59 36.68
C ALA A 172 -7.13 19.94 37.15
N ALA A 173 -7.19 19.44 38.38
CA ALA A 173 -8.44 18.97 38.99
C ALA A 173 -9.49 20.07 39.13
N GLU A 174 -9.08 21.23 39.64
CA GLU A 174 -9.96 22.37 39.88
C GLU A 174 -10.48 22.95 38.57
N LEU A 175 -9.62 23.12 37.57
CA LEU A 175 -10.02 23.52 36.21
C LEU A 175 -11.00 22.51 35.59
N ALA A 176 -10.75 21.21 35.76
CA ALA A 176 -11.64 20.17 35.23
C ALA A 176 -13.05 20.24 35.83
N ILE A 177 -13.17 20.52 37.13
CA ILE A 177 -14.45 20.59 37.84
C ILE A 177 -15.17 21.92 37.58
N LYS A 178 -14.49 23.05 37.74
CA LYS A 178 -15.10 24.38 37.72
C LYS A 178 -15.38 24.88 36.30
N TYR A 179 -14.55 24.50 35.32
CA TYR A 179 -14.63 25.06 33.97
C TYR A 179 -14.96 24.03 32.90
N LEU A 180 -14.19 22.94 32.81
CA LEU A 180 -14.31 22.02 31.68
C LEU A 180 -15.60 21.19 31.75
N ALA A 181 -15.89 20.53 32.88
CA ALA A 181 -17.07 19.69 33.00
C ALA A 181 -18.39 20.45 32.73
N PRO A 182 -18.62 21.66 33.30
CA PRO A 182 -19.80 22.48 33.00
C PRO A 182 -19.95 22.86 31.53
N LYS A 183 -18.83 23.09 30.81
CA LYS A 183 -18.85 23.35 29.36
C LYS A 183 -19.25 22.14 28.52
N THR A 184 -19.16 20.94 29.07
CA THR A 184 -19.67 19.76 28.37
C THR A 184 -21.19 19.65 28.55
N LYS A 185 -21.92 19.33 27.47
CA LYS A 185 -23.38 19.07 27.51
C LYS A 185 -23.83 17.99 28.52
N THR A 186 -22.89 17.24 29.12
CA THR A 186 -23.20 16.12 30.02
C THR A 186 -22.34 16.09 31.29
N GLY A 187 -21.68 17.18 31.65
CA GLY A 187 -20.94 17.30 32.92
C GLY A 187 -19.79 16.31 33.11
N HIS A 188 -19.12 15.86 32.05
CA HIS A 188 -18.13 14.77 32.16
C HIS A 188 -16.69 15.29 32.34
N TYR A 189 -15.90 14.59 33.14
CA TYR A 189 -14.49 14.94 33.40
C TYR A 189 -13.47 14.31 32.43
N ARG A 190 -13.91 13.36 31.60
CA ARG A 190 -13.03 12.50 30.78
C ARG A 190 -13.44 12.54 29.32
N ASN A 191 -12.48 12.81 28.45
CA ASN A 191 -12.60 12.75 26.99
C ASN A 191 -13.52 11.63 26.49
N LYS A 192 -14.38 11.97 25.53
CA LYS A 192 -15.27 11.04 24.80
C LYS A 192 -14.87 10.98 23.32
N GLY A 193 -15.54 10.15 22.52
CA GLY A 193 -15.08 9.81 21.16
C GLY A 193 -14.72 11.03 20.29
N GLY A 194 -13.43 11.17 19.96
CA GLY A 194 -12.90 12.25 19.12
C GLY A 194 -12.70 13.60 19.82
N ASP A 195 -13.06 13.71 21.10
CA ASP A 195 -12.92 14.91 21.93
C ASP A 195 -11.63 14.82 22.77
N TYR A 196 -10.81 15.89 22.71
CA TYR A 196 -9.54 16.02 23.40
C TYR A 196 -9.50 17.20 24.39
N SER A 197 -10.66 17.79 24.70
CA SER A 197 -10.79 18.99 25.55
C SER A 197 -10.33 18.82 27.00
N HIS A 198 -10.37 17.61 27.57
CA HIS A 198 -9.91 17.33 28.95
C HIS A 198 -8.53 16.65 28.97
N THR A 199 -7.63 17.06 28.07
CA THR A 199 -6.26 16.54 28.00
C THR A 199 -5.29 17.53 28.63
N PHE A 200 -4.52 17.10 29.62
CA PHE A 200 -3.57 17.94 30.35
C PHE A 200 -2.12 17.62 30.00
N ASN A 201 -1.26 18.62 30.13
CA ASN A 201 0.19 18.42 30.13
C ASN A 201 0.57 17.61 31.38
N ARG A 202 1.58 16.74 31.26
CA ARG A 202 2.11 16.01 32.40
C ARG A 202 2.75 16.96 33.42
N LEU A 203 3.39 18.03 32.97
CA LEU A 203 4.00 19.03 33.86
C LEU A 203 2.95 19.73 34.73
N ASP A 204 1.76 20.04 34.19
CA ASP A 204 0.66 20.60 34.99
C ASP A 204 0.19 19.63 36.08
N ILE A 205 0.15 18.32 35.77
CA ILE A 205 -0.21 17.28 36.73
C ILE A 205 0.89 17.08 37.78
N GLN A 206 2.15 17.26 37.40
CA GLN A 206 3.30 17.24 38.30
C GLN A 206 3.25 18.43 39.28
N GLN A 207 2.95 19.63 38.79
CA GLN A 207 2.73 20.81 39.63
C GLN A 207 1.58 20.58 40.61
N GLU A 208 0.48 19.98 40.16
CA GLU A 208 -0.62 19.59 41.05
C GLU A 208 -0.18 18.58 42.13
N LEU A 209 0.65 17.58 41.77
CA LEU A 209 1.21 16.62 42.72
C LEU A 209 1.99 17.34 43.84
N HIS A 210 2.93 18.21 43.47
CA HIS A 210 3.75 18.96 44.42
C HIS A 210 2.92 19.91 45.29
N LEU A 211 1.94 20.60 44.70
CA LEU A 211 1.05 21.48 45.45
C LEU A 211 0.22 20.69 46.48
N LEU A 212 -0.29 19.52 46.11
CA LEU A 212 -1.02 18.65 47.04
C LEU A 212 -0.13 18.16 48.19
N PHE A 213 1.10 17.72 47.91
CA PHE A 213 2.05 17.33 48.96
C PHE A 213 2.37 18.49 49.90
N LYS A 214 2.60 19.69 49.36
CA LYS A 214 2.82 20.91 50.14
C LYS A 214 1.64 21.21 51.07
N GLN A 215 0.41 21.22 50.55
CA GLN A 215 -0.77 21.52 51.36
C GLN A 215 -1.06 20.43 52.40
N GLN A 216 -0.97 19.15 52.02
CA GLN A 216 -1.17 18.05 52.96
C GLN A 216 -0.13 18.04 54.09
N ARG A 217 1.09 18.52 53.84
CA ARG A 217 2.11 18.74 54.87
C ARG A 217 1.71 19.84 55.87
N ILE A 218 1.21 20.98 55.37
CA ILE A 218 0.70 22.07 56.21
C ILE A 218 -0.49 21.59 57.04
N LEU A 219 -1.35 20.75 56.46
CA LEU A 219 -2.57 20.23 57.09
C LEU A 219 -2.31 19.02 58.02
N GLY A 220 -1.05 18.67 58.29
CA GLY A 220 -0.69 17.63 59.26
C GLY A 220 -0.96 16.19 58.80
N ASN A 221 -0.87 15.91 57.50
CA ASN A 221 -0.91 14.54 56.98
C ASN A 221 0.44 13.84 57.23
N PRO A 222 0.48 12.66 57.89
CA PRO A 222 1.74 11.98 58.21
C PRO A 222 2.44 11.36 56.98
N PHE A 223 1.75 11.22 55.84
CA PHE A 223 2.26 10.52 54.64
C PHE A 223 2.69 11.49 53.53
N VAL A 224 3.57 12.43 53.87
CA VAL A 224 3.99 13.56 53.01
C VAL A 224 5.50 13.85 53.07
N SER A 225 6.31 12.84 53.40
CA SER A 225 7.77 12.96 53.44
C SER A 225 8.31 13.34 52.05
N ALA A 226 9.41 14.09 52.02
CA ALA A 226 10.05 14.52 50.77
C ALA A 226 10.52 13.33 49.93
N GLU A 227 10.99 12.25 50.58
CA GLU A 227 11.38 11.03 49.90
C GLU A 227 10.17 10.33 49.25
N PHE A 228 9.05 10.23 49.95
CA PHE A 228 7.82 9.65 49.39
C PHE A 228 7.30 10.48 48.20
N GLU A 229 7.32 11.80 48.31
CA GLU A 229 6.97 12.74 47.22
C GLU A 229 7.84 12.48 45.98
N ALA A 230 9.17 12.44 46.13
CA ALA A 230 10.12 12.19 45.05
C ALA A 230 9.92 10.82 44.38
N GLN A 231 9.63 9.78 45.16
CA GLN A 231 9.38 8.44 44.63
C GLN A 231 8.07 8.35 43.83
N ILE A 232 7.03 9.11 44.20
CA ILE A 232 5.80 9.21 43.40
C ILE A 232 6.03 10.04 42.15
N ASP A 233 6.77 11.14 42.26
CA ASP A 233 7.13 11.99 41.13
C ASP A 233 7.89 11.20 40.05
N ASP A 234 8.87 10.38 40.43
CA ASP A 234 9.58 9.47 39.51
C ASP A 234 8.59 8.55 38.76
N LEU A 235 7.66 7.93 39.49
CA LEU A 235 6.63 7.09 38.89
C LEU A 235 5.78 7.92 37.90
N LEU A 236 5.35 9.12 38.29
CA LEU A 236 4.57 10.01 37.44
C LEU A 236 5.33 10.33 36.15
N MET A 237 6.59 10.78 36.24
CA MET A 237 7.33 11.37 35.14
C MET A 237 7.97 10.34 34.18
N VAL A 238 8.54 9.26 34.70
CA VAL A 238 9.37 8.34 33.90
C VAL A 238 8.61 7.73 32.72
N GLN A 239 9.20 7.86 31.52
CA GLN A 239 8.84 7.11 30.33
C GLN A 239 10.11 6.69 29.59
N ARG A 240 10.06 5.57 28.86
CA ARG A 240 11.18 5.23 27.96
C ARG A 240 11.08 6.08 26.71
N ASP A 241 12.21 6.60 26.23
CA ASP A 241 12.20 7.40 25.01
C ASP A 241 11.93 6.54 23.77
N ALA A 242 11.36 7.18 22.75
CA ALA A 242 10.89 6.48 21.55
C ALA A 242 12.05 5.98 20.66
N LEU A 243 13.12 6.77 20.59
CA LEU A 243 14.35 6.51 19.83
C LEU A 243 15.52 6.97 20.71
N GLN A 244 16.37 6.03 21.12
CA GLN A 244 17.57 6.30 21.93
C GLN A 244 18.80 5.70 21.24
N GLY A 245 19.92 6.40 21.32
CA GLY A 245 21.20 5.97 20.77
C GLY A 245 21.09 5.51 19.32
N ASN A 246 21.67 4.34 19.00
CA ASN A 246 21.84 3.86 17.63
C ASN A 246 20.57 3.28 16.97
N ALA A 247 19.37 3.62 17.44
CA ALA A 247 18.12 3.09 16.92
C ALA A 247 17.89 3.44 15.45
N ILE A 248 18.17 4.69 15.04
CA ILE A 248 18.03 5.12 13.63
C ILE A 248 19.15 4.53 12.77
N LEU A 249 20.39 4.48 13.28
CA LEU A 249 21.54 3.88 12.59
C LEU A 249 21.27 2.43 12.16
N LYS A 250 20.63 1.63 13.03
CA LYS A 250 20.23 0.24 12.71
C LYS A 250 19.23 0.11 11.55
N MET A 251 18.54 1.19 11.19
CA MET A 251 17.56 1.23 10.09
C MET A 251 18.07 2.00 8.87
N LEU A 252 19.21 2.68 9.01
CA LEU A 252 19.78 3.53 7.99
C LEU A 252 20.52 2.67 6.95
N GLY A 253 20.31 2.97 5.68
CA GLY A 253 21.04 2.29 4.60
C GLY A 253 22.47 2.81 4.47
N VAL A 254 23.29 2.08 3.72
CA VAL A 254 24.68 2.44 3.41
C VAL A 254 24.79 3.19 2.09
N CYS A 255 25.91 3.88 1.88
CA CYS A 255 26.18 4.64 0.67
C CYS A 255 26.27 3.74 -0.58
N THR A 256 25.84 4.29 -1.72
CA THR A 256 25.90 3.64 -3.04
C THR A 256 27.33 3.30 -3.49
N PHE A 257 28.32 4.16 -3.22
CA PHE A 257 29.71 3.98 -3.68
C PHE A 257 30.63 3.44 -2.59
N GLU A 258 30.36 3.78 -1.33
CA GLU A 258 31.15 3.35 -0.17
C GLU A 258 30.28 2.56 0.83
N PRO A 259 30.04 1.25 0.60
CA PRO A 259 29.12 0.46 1.43
C PRO A 259 29.50 0.31 2.91
N SER A 260 30.72 0.68 3.29
CA SER A 260 31.16 0.77 4.69
C SER A 260 30.59 1.99 5.42
N GLU A 261 30.09 2.99 4.69
CA GLU A 261 29.63 4.26 5.22
C GLU A 261 28.10 4.37 5.22
N TYR A 262 27.55 5.04 6.23
CA TYR A 262 26.12 5.35 6.25
C TYR A 262 25.76 6.51 5.31
N LYS A 263 24.50 6.51 4.88
CA LYS A 263 23.91 7.62 4.12
C LYS A 263 23.96 8.94 4.89
N ALA A 264 24.26 10.04 4.21
CA ALA A 264 24.24 11.39 4.75
C ALA A 264 22.81 11.84 5.04
N ALA A 265 22.63 12.58 6.13
CA ALA A 265 21.37 13.24 6.42
C ALA A 265 21.05 14.29 5.34
N LYS A 266 19.76 14.46 5.01
CA LYS A 266 19.34 15.41 3.97
C LYS A 266 19.53 16.86 4.40
N ASN A 267 19.39 17.11 5.70
CA ASN A 267 19.50 18.43 6.31
C ASN A 267 20.93 18.73 6.76
N THR A 268 21.92 18.35 5.95
CA THR A 268 23.33 18.72 6.16
C THR A 268 23.75 19.69 5.07
N TYR A 269 24.74 20.54 5.36
CA TYR A 269 25.25 21.51 4.40
C TYR A 269 25.68 20.83 3.10
N SER A 270 26.49 19.77 3.19
CA SER A 270 27.00 19.05 2.02
C SER A 270 25.89 18.39 1.20
N ALA A 271 24.82 17.91 1.85
CA ALA A 271 23.69 17.31 1.13
C ALA A 271 22.82 18.37 0.44
N GLU A 272 22.59 19.52 1.09
CA GLU A 272 21.89 20.66 0.48
C GLU A 272 22.69 21.26 -0.68
N ARG A 273 24.01 21.39 -0.52
CA ARG A 273 24.95 21.80 -1.57
C ARG A 273 24.91 20.85 -2.76
N PHE A 274 24.93 19.55 -2.52
CA PHE A 274 24.82 18.53 -3.56
C PHE A 274 23.53 18.67 -4.37
N VAL A 275 22.38 18.82 -3.68
CA VAL A 275 21.08 19.01 -4.34
C VAL A 275 21.07 20.30 -5.14
N TRP A 276 21.69 21.37 -4.64
CA TRP A 276 21.78 22.63 -5.33
C TRP A 276 22.65 22.54 -6.59
N LEU A 277 23.88 22.04 -6.48
CA LEU A 277 24.79 21.88 -7.62
C LEU A 277 24.18 20.98 -8.70
N THR A 278 23.49 19.91 -8.29
CA THR A 278 22.74 19.06 -9.22
C THR A 278 21.70 19.86 -10.00
N LYS A 279 20.97 20.78 -9.34
CA LYS A 279 19.97 21.62 -10.01
C LYS A 279 20.61 22.70 -10.87
N LEU A 280 21.69 23.31 -10.40
CA LEU A 280 22.42 24.38 -11.09
C LEU A 280 23.06 23.84 -12.38
N ASN A 281 23.84 22.76 -12.30
CA ASN A 281 24.55 22.19 -13.45
C ASN A 281 23.60 21.56 -14.49
N ASN A 282 22.41 21.11 -14.07
CA ASN A 282 21.38 20.58 -14.97
C ASN A 282 20.35 21.62 -15.41
N LEU A 283 20.47 22.90 -15.00
CA LEU A 283 19.55 23.95 -15.45
C LEU A 283 19.77 24.20 -16.93
N ARG A 284 18.68 24.27 -17.69
CA ARG A 284 18.70 24.53 -19.14
C ARG A 284 17.74 25.66 -19.47
N ILE A 285 18.21 26.61 -20.27
CA ILE A 285 17.45 27.76 -20.75
C ILE A 285 17.10 27.50 -22.21
N GLN A 286 15.84 27.72 -22.57
CA GLN A 286 15.32 27.60 -23.92
C GLN A 286 14.97 28.97 -24.45
N HIS A 287 15.53 29.34 -25.61
CA HIS A 287 15.28 30.63 -26.26
C HIS A 287 15.32 30.45 -27.78
N ASN A 288 14.28 30.92 -28.49
CA ASN A 288 14.15 30.82 -29.94
C ASN A 288 14.29 29.40 -30.53
N GLY A 289 13.96 28.37 -29.77
CA GLY A 289 14.08 26.96 -30.19
C GLY A 289 15.42 26.31 -29.80
N ASP A 290 16.42 27.11 -29.43
CA ASP A 290 17.70 26.61 -28.94
C ASP A 290 17.64 26.32 -27.45
N GLU A 291 18.34 25.26 -27.05
CA GLU A 291 18.55 24.89 -25.65
C GLU A 291 20.03 25.06 -25.30
N ARG A 292 20.30 25.78 -24.21
CA ARG A 292 21.66 25.92 -23.68
C ARG A 292 21.74 25.67 -22.18
N GLU A 293 22.94 25.32 -21.74
CA GLU A 293 23.30 25.32 -20.32
C GLU A 293 23.72 26.70 -19.83
N LEU A 294 23.91 26.81 -18.52
CA LEU A 294 24.47 28.00 -17.90
C LEU A 294 25.98 28.05 -18.17
N ASN A 295 26.50 29.20 -18.56
CA ASN A 295 27.95 29.40 -18.65
C ASN A 295 28.58 29.58 -17.24
N GLU A 296 29.91 29.65 -17.18
CA GLU A 296 30.63 29.75 -15.90
C GLU A 296 30.28 31.03 -15.11
N ASP A 297 30.14 32.17 -15.78
CA ASP A 297 29.78 33.44 -15.15
C ASP A 297 28.37 33.41 -14.56
N GLU A 298 27.39 32.89 -15.32
CA GLU A 298 26.01 32.70 -14.88
C GLU A 298 25.93 31.73 -13.69
N ARG A 299 26.75 30.67 -13.69
CA ARG A 299 26.86 29.73 -12.57
C ARG A 299 27.45 30.41 -11.34
N ALA A 300 28.53 31.17 -11.49
CA ALA A 300 29.17 31.91 -10.40
C ALA A 300 28.22 32.93 -9.77
N LEU A 301 27.44 33.64 -10.58
CA LEU A 301 26.42 34.61 -10.11
C LEU A 301 25.34 33.97 -9.24
N LEU A 302 24.96 32.73 -9.52
CA LEU A 302 23.88 32.03 -8.81
C LEU A 302 24.37 31.18 -7.64
N LEU A 303 25.65 30.82 -7.59
CA LEU A 303 26.18 29.79 -6.70
C LEU A 303 25.84 30.03 -5.22
N ASP A 304 25.90 31.29 -4.78
CA ASP A 304 25.69 31.68 -3.39
C ASP A 304 24.31 32.30 -3.10
N GLU A 305 23.51 32.57 -4.14
CA GLU A 305 22.16 33.16 -4.02
C GLU A 305 21.24 32.39 -3.04
N PRO A 306 21.20 31.03 -3.05
CA PRO A 306 20.37 30.28 -2.11
C PRO A 306 20.76 30.43 -0.64
N TYR A 307 21.97 30.89 -0.33
CA TYR A 307 22.45 31.10 1.05
C TYR A 307 22.15 32.53 1.53
N GLN A 308 21.95 33.46 0.60
CA GLN A 308 21.59 34.84 0.89
C GLN A 308 20.08 34.99 1.09
N LYS A 309 19.28 34.36 0.20
CA LYS A 309 17.81 34.42 0.21
C LYS A 309 17.22 33.16 0.82
N ASN A 310 16.14 33.30 1.62
CA ASN A 310 15.45 32.15 2.23
C ASN A 310 15.03 31.10 1.19
N LYS A 311 14.58 31.55 0.01
CA LYS A 311 14.14 30.70 -1.11
C LYS A 311 14.62 31.35 -2.40
N LEU A 312 15.10 30.54 -3.34
CA LEU A 312 15.44 30.99 -4.69
C LEU A 312 14.37 30.49 -5.68
N SER A 313 13.58 31.41 -6.24
CA SER A 313 12.57 31.10 -7.27
C SER A 313 13.13 31.25 -8.69
N TYR A 314 12.47 30.63 -9.67
CA TYR A 314 12.84 30.78 -11.08
C TYR A 314 12.77 32.24 -11.55
N LYS A 315 11.79 33.02 -11.05
CA LYS A 315 11.69 34.45 -11.34
C LYS A 315 12.94 35.20 -10.89
N GLN A 316 13.42 34.94 -9.68
CA GLN A 316 14.63 35.58 -9.15
C GLN A 316 15.88 35.21 -9.95
N VAL A 317 15.99 33.94 -10.39
CA VAL A 317 17.08 33.50 -11.26
C VAL A 317 17.06 34.26 -12.59
N ARG A 318 15.90 34.39 -13.24
CA ARG A 318 15.80 35.20 -14.47
C ARG A 318 16.21 36.64 -14.27
N THR A 319 15.73 37.28 -13.20
CA THR A 319 16.12 38.66 -12.89
C THR A 319 17.62 38.77 -12.69
N ARG A 320 18.23 37.80 -12.00
CA ARG A 320 19.68 37.81 -11.70
C ARG A 320 20.54 37.59 -12.94
N LEU A 321 20.09 36.70 -13.84
CA LEU A 321 20.76 36.40 -15.11
C LEU A 321 20.40 37.37 -16.25
N ASN A 322 19.50 38.33 -16.01
CA ASN A 322 18.98 39.27 -17.00
C ASN A 322 18.47 38.56 -18.28
N LEU A 323 17.69 37.49 -18.11
CA LEU A 323 17.22 36.71 -19.26
C LEU A 323 16.11 37.43 -20.06
N PRO A 324 16.09 37.30 -21.40
CA PRO A 324 15.03 37.83 -22.25
C PRO A 324 13.63 37.32 -21.85
N GLU A 325 12.59 38.11 -22.09
CA GLU A 325 11.19 37.71 -21.78
C GLU A 325 10.75 36.43 -22.49
N LYS A 326 11.25 36.20 -23.71
CA LYS A 326 10.94 35.01 -24.51
C LYS A 326 11.75 33.77 -24.10
N ALA A 327 12.78 33.92 -23.25
CA ALA A 327 13.53 32.79 -22.74
C ALA A 327 12.68 32.05 -21.70
N THR A 328 12.80 30.72 -21.63
CA THR A 328 12.05 29.87 -20.68
C THR A 328 12.97 28.83 -20.05
N PHE A 329 12.60 28.31 -18.88
CA PHE A 329 13.36 27.24 -18.23
C PHE A 329 12.84 25.87 -18.63
N LYS A 330 13.72 24.99 -19.12
CA LYS A 330 13.35 23.62 -19.49
C LYS A 330 12.81 22.86 -18.28
N GLY A 331 11.66 22.21 -18.45
CA GLY A 331 11.02 21.40 -17.40
C GLY A 331 10.12 22.18 -16.44
N LEU A 332 10.05 23.51 -16.55
CA LEU A 332 9.03 24.31 -15.88
C LEU A 332 7.74 24.33 -16.72
N ARG A 333 6.57 24.25 -16.06
CA ARG A 333 5.28 24.25 -16.75
C ARG A 333 4.81 25.68 -16.99
N TYR A 334 4.88 26.11 -18.24
CA TYR A 334 4.26 27.34 -18.72
C TYR A 334 2.92 26.97 -19.40
N GLY A 335 1.79 27.51 -18.92
CA GLY A 335 0.47 27.30 -19.55
C GLY A 335 -0.67 26.74 -18.67
N GLY A 336 -0.91 27.33 -17.49
CA GLY A 336 -2.20 27.21 -16.77
C GLY A 336 -3.12 28.40 -17.11
N GLU A 337 -4.21 28.62 -16.34
CA GLU A 337 -5.09 29.82 -16.41
C GLU A 337 -4.37 31.16 -16.11
N GLU A 338 -3.03 31.18 -16.03
CA GLU A 338 -2.22 32.32 -15.60
C GLU A 338 -1.03 32.55 -16.55
N ASP A 339 -0.55 33.79 -16.59
CA ASP A 339 0.63 34.21 -17.34
C ASP A 339 1.91 33.39 -16.99
N GLY A 340 2.86 33.32 -17.93
CA GLY A 340 4.10 32.55 -17.76
C GLY A 340 5.02 33.06 -16.64
N LEU A 341 4.91 34.34 -16.27
CA LEU A 341 5.68 34.99 -15.22
C LEU A 341 5.19 34.60 -13.81
N SER A 342 3.90 34.33 -13.65
CA SER A 342 3.29 33.83 -12.40
C SER A 342 3.79 32.43 -12.06
N ALA A 343 3.94 31.55 -13.06
CA ALA A 343 4.45 30.19 -12.87
C ALA A 343 5.87 30.18 -12.27
N GLU A 344 6.72 31.10 -12.70
CA GLU A 344 8.09 31.25 -12.22
C GLU A 344 8.20 31.92 -10.86
N ALA A 345 7.26 32.81 -10.53
CA ALA A 345 7.16 33.43 -9.22
C ALA A 345 6.75 32.41 -8.16
N LYS A 346 5.78 31.54 -8.48
CA LYS A 346 5.25 30.51 -7.57
C LYS A 346 6.20 29.32 -7.39
N THR A 347 7.00 29.00 -8.42
CA THR A 347 7.86 27.80 -8.39
C THR A 347 9.24 28.11 -7.78
N ILE A 348 9.52 27.46 -6.65
CA ILE A 348 10.82 27.56 -5.96
C ILE A 348 11.81 26.60 -6.64
N LEU A 349 12.93 27.13 -7.13
CA LEU A 349 14.03 26.33 -7.69
C LEU A 349 14.75 25.57 -6.58
N VAL A 350 15.19 26.26 -5.52
CA VAL A 350 15.89 25.63 -4.38
C VAL A 350 15.68 26.41 -3.08
N GLU A 351 15.81 25.71 -1.95
CA GLU A 351 15.72 26.26 -0.59
C GLU A 351 16.72 25.50 0.28
N MET A 352 17.70 26.21 0.86
CA MET A 352 18.68 25.66 1.82
C MET A 352 18.07 25.59 3.21
N LYS A 353 17.13 24.65 3.38
CA LYS A 353 16.25 24.57 4.55
C LYS A 353 17.01 24.45 5.86
N ALA A 354 17.99 23.55 5.92
CA ALA A 354 18.77 23.31 7.13
C ALA A 354 19.60 24.55 7.47
N TYR A 355 20.31 25.09 6.48
CA TYR A 355 21.10 26.31 6.64
C TYR A 355 20.26 27.49 7.19
N HIS A 356 19.12 27.78 6.55
CA HIS A 356 18.26 28.89 6.97
C HIS A 356 17.53 28.63 8.29
N GLN A 357 17.17 27.37 8.58
CA GLN A 357 16.54 27.03 9.86
C GLN A 357 17.54 27.21 11.02
N ILE A 358 18.79 26.76 10.86
CA ILE A 358 19.86 26.99 11.85
C ILE A 358 20.05 28.49 12.07
N ARG A 359 20.20 29.27 10.99
CA ARG A 359 20.29 30.73 11.05
C ARG A 359 19.14 31.34 11.85
N GLN A 360 17.90 31.07 11.45
CA GLN A 360 16.71 31.67 12.06
C GLN A 360 16.56 31.33 13.53
N VAL A 361 16.98 30.12 13.95
CA VAL A 361 16.95 29.69 15.34
C VAL A 361 17.96 30.48 16.17
N LEU A 362 19.18 30.63 15.67
CA LEU A 362 20.22 31.40 16.35
C LEU A 362 19.90 32.90 16.37
N ASP A 363 19.44 33.47 15.27
CA ASP A 363 19.04 34.89 15.19
C ASP A 363 17.90 35.20 16.17
N LYS A 364 16.89 34.33 16.28
CA LYS A 364 15.78 34.49 17.25
C LYS A 364 16.24 34.38 18.70
N ALA A 365 17.31 33.65 18.96
CA ALA A 365 17.93 33.54 20.27
C ALA A 365 18.93 34.68 20.57
N GLY A 366 19.12 35.63 19.64
CA GLY A 366 20.08 36.72 19.78
C GLY A 366 21.54 36.33 19.50
N LEU A 367 21.78 35.16 18.91
CA LEU A 367 23.11 34.55 18.67
C LEU A 367 23.62 34.81 17.23
N THR A 368 23.45 36.04 16.75
CA THR A 368 23.79 36.41 15.37
C THR A 368 25.30 36.33 15.10
N THR A 369 26.14 36.65 16.09
CA THR A 369 27.61 36.62 15.96
C THR A 369 28.11 35.18 15.81
N GLU A 370 27.56 34.26 16.59
CA GLU A 370 27.84 32.83 16.55
C GLU A 370 27.43 32.26 15.20
N TRP A 371 26.29 32.71 14.65
CA TRP A 371 25.89 32.35 13.29
C TRP A 371 26.89 32.83 12.22
N GLN A 372 27.42 34.06 12.32
CA GLN A 372 28.41 34.56 11.36
C GLN A 372 29.70 33.72 11.37
N SER A 373 30.07 33.15 12.52
CA SER A 373 31.19 32.21 12.62
C SER A 373 30.82 30.81 12.11
N LEU A 374 29.62 30.32 12.43
CA LEU A 374 29.18 28.97 12.09
C LEU A 374 28.96 28.78 10.59
N LYS A 375 28.45 29.80 9.87
CA LYS A 375 28.16 29.71 8.44
C LYS A 375 29.38 29.39 7.56
N THR A 376 30.59 29.66 8.04
CA THR A 376 31.86 29.38 7.33
C THR A 376 32.46 28.02 7.71
N GLN A 377 31.77 27.22 8.53
CA GLN A 377 32.24 25.90 9.01
C GLN A 377 31.30 24.77 8.54
N PRO A 378 31.36 24.34 7.26
CA PRO A 378 30.52 23.28 6.70
C PRO A 378 30.48 22.00 7.53
N GLU A 379 31.61 21.56 8.08
CA GLU A 379 31.70 20.33 8.88
C GLU A 379 30.85 20.40 10.14
N LYS A 380 30.79 21.56 10.81
CA LYS A 380 29.92 21.76 11.98
C LYS A 380 28.45 21.78 11.60
N LEU A 381 28.10 22.37 10.45
CA LEU A 381 26.73 22.34 9.93
C LEU A 381 26.31 20.90 9.55
N ASP A 382 27.21 20.12 8.97
CA ASP A 382 26.99 18.71 8.68
C ASP A 382 26.83 17.88 9.96
N ALA A 383 27.61 18.18 11.00
CA ALA A 383 27.48 17.56 12.32
C ALA A 383 26.11 17.84 12.95
N ILE A 384 25.66 19.10 12.96
CA ILE A 384 24.32 19.49 13.43
C ILE A 384 23.25 18.74 12.63
N GLY A 385 23.32 18.80 11.30
CA GLY A 385 22.37 18.13 10.42
C GLY A 385 22.28 16.61 10.66
N THR A 386 23.42 15.97 10.89
CA THR A 386 23.56 14.53 11.16
C THR A 386 23.03 14.18 12.54
N ALA A 387 23.44 14.91 13.59
CA ALA A 387 23.03 14.69 14.98
C ALA A 387 21.50 14.75 15.11
N PHE A 388 20.90 15.85 14.65
CA PHE A 388 19.47 16.07 14.72
C PHE A 388 18.67 15.14 13.81
N SER A 389 19.29 14.52 12.81
CA SER A 389 18.65 13.52 11.95
C SER A 389 18.69 12.11 12.55
N LEU A 390 19.81 11.71 13.17
CA LEU A 390 20.04 10.38 13.77
C LEU A 390 19.46 10.24 15.18
N TYR A 391 19.57 11.29 15.99
CA TYR A 391 19.18 11.27 17.39
C TYR A 391 17.94 12.15 17.61
N LYS A 392 17.18 11.82 18.66
CA LYS A 392 15.89 12.47 18.97
C LYS A 392 15.72 12.81 20.45
N THR A 393 16.75 12.56 21.26
CA THR A 393 16.81 12.99 22.66
C THR A 393 17.87 14.08 22.78
N ASP A 394 17.64 15.04 23.67
CA ASP A 394 18.55 16.16 23.86
C ASP A 394 19.93 15.67 24.35
N THR A 395 19.95 14.62 25.18
CA THR A 395 21.17 13.94 25.66
C THR A 395 21.98 13.30 24.53
N ASP A 396 21.35 12.48 23.68
CA ASP A 396 22.07 11.81 22.57
C ASP A 396 22.62 12.85 21.57
N ILE A 397 21.87 13.94 21.33
CA ILE A 397 22.29 15.03 20.44
C ILE A 397 23.49 15.78 21.03
N ALA A 398 23.41 16.15 22.31
CA ALA A 398 24.49 16.85 23.01
C ALA A 398 25.77 16.00 23.05
N GLU A 399 25.67 14.71 23.38
CA GLU A 399 26.81 13.78 23.37
C GLU A 399 27.46 13.68 21.98
N HIS A 400 26.66 13.61 20.91
CA HIS A 400 27.19 13.53 19.55
C HIS A 400 27.84 14.84 19.08
N LEU A 401 27.36 15.99 19.55
CA LEU A 401 27.90 17.31 19.19
C LEU A 401 29.05 17.76 20.09
N ALA A 402 29.31 17.09 21.21
CA ALA A 402 30.38 17.44 22.15
C ALA A 402 31.77 17.63 21.51
N PRO A 403 32.22 16.79 20.55
CA PRO A 403 33.52 16.96 19.89
C PRO A 403 33.67 18.27 19.08
N PHE A 404 32.56 18.94 18.75
CA PHE A 404 32.56 20.17 17.95
C PHE A 404 32.57 21.45 18.80
N HIS A 405 32.55 21.31 20.14
CA HIS A 405 32.70 22.39 21.12
C HIS A 405 31.75 23.59 20.89
N PHE A 406 30.45 23.32 20.73
CA PHE A 406 29.43 24.37 20.70
C PHE A 406 29.26 25.03 22.08
N SER A 407 29.02 26.34 22.13
CA SER A 407 28.67 27.03 23.37
C SER A 407 27.30 26.57 23.87
N GLU A 408 27.09 26.59 25.18
CA GLU A 408 25.82 26.17 25.81
C GLU A 408 24.60 26.97 25.29
N PRO A 409 24.66 28.30 25.09
CA PRO A 409 23.56 29.06 24.50
C PRO A 409 23.19 28.59 23.08
N VAL A 410 24.20 28.31 22.24
CA VAL A 410 23.99 27.80 20.88
C VAL A 410 23.35 26.42 20.94
N LEU A 411 23.88 25.49 21.73
CA LEU A 411 23.33 24.14 21.85
C LEU A 411 21.87 24.17 22.32
N ASN A 412 21.53 24.98 23.32
CA ASN A 412 20.17 25.13 23.83
C ASN A 412 19.21 25.68 22.77
N ALA A 413 19.61 26.72 22.03
CA ALA A 413 18.79 27.26 20.94
C ALA A 413 18.52 26.21 19.85
N LEU A 414 19.54 25.45 19.46
CA LEU A 414 19.40 24.39 18.45
C LEU A 414 18.45 23.27 18.94
N LEU A 415 18.58 22.81 20.19
CA LEU A 415 17.71 21.80 20.78
C LEU A 415 16.24 22.24 20.84
N GLU A 416 16.00 23.54 21.00
CA GLU A 416 14.65 24.13 21.00
C GLU A 416 14.04 24.26 19.61
N GLY A 417 14.83 24.71 18.65
CA GLY A 417 14.34 25.15 17.34
C GLY A 417 14.48 24.14 16.20
N ILE A 418 15.26 23.06 16.37
CA ILE A 418 15.62 22.15 15.26
C ILE A 418 15.02 20.76 15.42
N ASN A 419 14.52 20.24 14.29
CA ASN A 419 14.11 18.85 14.16
C ASN A 419 14.30 18.38 12.72
N PHE A 420 15.37 17.64 12.48
CA PHE A 420 15.71 17.14 11.15
C PHE A 420 15.38 15.67 10.95
N SER A 421 15.24 15.29 9.68
CA SER A 421 14.95 13.92 9.26
C SER A 421 15.32 13.71 7.81
N GLN A 422 15.17 12.47 7.32
CA GLN A 422 15.51 12.07 5.95
C GLN A 422 17.01 12.03 5.67
N PHE A 423 17.37 11.17 4.73
CA PHE A 423 18.74 10.89 4.33
C PHE A 423 18.79 10.79 2.81
N ILE A 424 19.92 11.16 2.20
CA ILE A 424 20.15 10.99 0.76
C ILE A 424 20.85 9.65 0.50
N GLN A 425 21.14 9.28 -0.76
CA GLN A 425 21.69 7.95 -1.09
C GLN A 425 23.23 7.86 -0.92
N LEU A 426 23.91 9.00 -0.78
CA LEU A 426 25.36 9.11 -0.67
C LEU A 426 25.77 9.34 0.78
N SER A 427 26.96 8.88 1.19
CA SER A 427 27.57 9.23 2.49
C SER A 427 28.18 10.63 2.44
N LEU A 428 28.43 11.24 3.59
CA LEU A 428 29.18 12.50 3.67
C LEU A 428 30.58 12.34 3.06
N LYS A 429 31.23 11.19 3.29
CA LYS A 429 32.53 10.87 2.70
C LYS A 429 32.51 10.84 1.17
N ALA A 430 31.45 10.25 0.58
CA ALA A 430 31.30 10.28 -0.88
C ALA A 430 31.00 11.69 -1.39
N LEU A 431 30.17 12.47 -0.68
CA LEU A 431 29.89 13.86 -1.03
C LEU A 431 31.14 14.74 -0.99
N ASN A 432 32.00 14.59 0.01
CA ASN A 432 33.25 15.35 0.12
C ASN A 432 34.17 15.14 -1.09
N LYS A 433 34.11 13.98 -1.74
CA LYS A 433 34.83 13.71 -2.99
C LYS A 433 34.11 14.28 -4.22
N ILE A 434 32.78 14.16 -4.28
CA ILE A 434 31.96 14.51 -5.46
C ILE A 434 31.73 16.02 -5.60
N LEU A 435 31.49 16.72 -4.48
CA LEU A 435 31.12 18.14 -4.48
C LEU A 435 32.15 19.05 -5.18
N PRO A 436 33.47 18.92 -4.93
CA PRO A 436 34.47 19.76 -5.60
C PRO A 436 34.42 19.68 -7.12
N GLU A 437 34.17 18.48 -7.68
CA GLU A 437 34.04 18.30 -9.13
C GLU A 437 32.74 18.92 -9.67
N MET A 438 31.64 18.80 -8.93
CA MET A 438 30.39 19.45 -9.31
C MET A 438 30.45 20.98 -9.22
N GLU A 439 31.24 21.54 -8.30
CA GLU A 439 31.45 22.99 -8.21
C GLU A 439 32.19 23.54 -9.44
N LYS A 440 33.14 22.77 -9.98
CA LYS A 440 33.81 23.12 -11.25
C LYS A 440 32.84 23.14 -12.44
N GLY A 441 31.76 22.37 -12.40
CA GLY A 441 30.72 22.34 -13.43
C GLY A 441 30.40 20.98 -14.00
N HIS A 442 31.17 19.97 -13.60
CA HIS A 442 30.89 18.60 -13.99
C HIS A 442 29.49 18.19 -13.55
N ARG A 443 28.80 17.45 -14.42
CA ARG A 443 27.54 16.82 -14.06
C ARG A 443 27.81 15.71 -13.04
N TYR A 444 26.74 15.28 -12.36
CA TYR A 444 26.86 14.26 -11.32
C TYR A 444 27.47 12.95 -11.82
N ASP A 445 27.09 12.51 -13.02
CA ASP A 445 27.60 11.31 -13.68
C ASP A 445 29.08 11.43 -14.04
N GLU A 446 29.51 12.59 -14.54
CA GLU A 446 30.92 12.90 -14.83
C GLU A 446 31.75 12.90 -13.55
N ALA A 447 31.31 13.63 -12.52
CA ALA A 447 31.97 13.68 -11.22
C ALA A 447 32.12 12.27 -10.61
N CYS A 448 31.06 11.45 -10.65
CA CYS A 448 31.14 10.08 -10.15
C CYS A 448 32.09 9.21 -10.98
N THR A 449 32.07 9.36 -12.31
CA THR A 449 32.95 8.61 -13.22
C THR A 449 34.42 8.94 -12.95
N LEU A 450 34.75 10.21 -12.70
CA LEU A 450 36.11 10.64 -12.35
C LEU A 450 36.60 10.05 -11.03
N ILE A 451 35.72 9.89 -10.04
CA ILE A 451 36.09 9.46 -8.68
C ILE A 451 36.02 7.95 -8.49
N TYR A 452 34.98 7.31 -9.05
CA TYR A 452 34.62 5.91 -8.81
C TYR A 452 34.65 5.04 -10.07
N GLY A 453 34.95 5.63 -11.24
CA GLY A 453 34.95 4.93 -12.54
C GLY A 453 33.59 4.83 -13.22
N ASP A 454 32.49 4.85 -12.45
CA ASP A 454 31.13 4.96 -12.97
C ASP A 454 30.19 5.68 -11.98
N HIS A 455 28.96 5.95 -12.43
CA HIS A 455 27.91 6.55 -11.60
C HIS A 455 26.87 5.54 -11.07
N HIS A 456 27.12 4.24 -11.27
CA HIS A 456 26.19 3.13 -10.96
C HIS A 456 26.48 2.45 -9.62
N GLY A 457 27.70 2.57 -9.08
CA GLY A 457 28.10 2.10 -7.75
C GLY A 457 28.66 0.67 -7.71
N THR A 458 29.18 0.26 -6.55
CA THR A 458 29.86 -1.05 -6.37
C THR A 458 28.86 -2.21 -6.40
N LYS A 459 28.90 -3.04 -7.45
CA LYS A 459 28.09 -4.27 -7.55
C LYS A 459 28.97 -5.53 -7.49
N ALA A 460 28.84 -6.32 -6.42
CA ALA A 460 29.41 -7.66 -6.38
C ALA A 460 28.55 -8.63 -7.23
N THR A 461 29.10 -9.10 -8.35
CA THR A 461 28.38 -9.86 -9.38
C THR A 461 28.79 -11.33 -9.37
N SER A 462 28.26 -12.13 -8.42
CA SER A 462 28.31 -13.59 -8.54
C SER A 462 26.97 -14.10 -9.06
N LYS A 463 26.97 -14.62 -10.30
CA LYS A 463 25.79 -15.23 -10.92
C LYS A 463 25.62 -16.65 -10.42
N GLN A 464 24.40 -17.01 -10.05
CA GLN A 464 24.04 -18.34 -9.53
C GLN A 464 23.10 -19.05 -10.51
N HIS A 465 23.14 -20.38 -10.55
CA HIS A 465 22.18 -21.17 -11.34
C HIS A 465 20.74 -20.96 -10.91
N LEU A 466 20.50 -20.83 -9.60
CA LEU A 466 19.19 -20.53 -9.04
C LEU A 466 19.15 -19.09 -8.54
N LEU A 467 18.02 -18.42 -8.72
CA LEU A 467 17.85 -17.05 -8.25
C LEU A 467 17.94 -17.00 -6.70
N PRO A 468 18.82 -16.17 -6.12
CA PRO A 468 18.97 -16.06 -4.67
C PRO A 468 17.76 -15.43 -4.01
N VAL A 469 17.71 -15.48 -2.68
CA VAL A 469 16.62 -14.89 -1.90
C VAL A 469 16.61 -13.37 -2.11
N ILE A 470 15.44 -12.81 -2.35
CA ILE A 470 15.27 -11.36 -2.52
C ILE A 470 15.59 -10.65 -1.19
N PRO A 471 16.50 -9.67 -1.18
CA PRO A 471 16.83 -8.90 0.01
C PRO A 471 15.60 -8.19 0.58
N ALA A 472 15.20 -8.54 1.80
CA ALA A 472 14.03 -7.94 2.44
C ALA A 472 14.26 -6.47 2.83
N ASP A 473 15.53 -6.07 3.00
CA ASP A 473 15.91 -4.71 3.43
C ASP A 473 15.74 -3.68 2.30
N GLU A 474 15.86 -4.11 1.05
CA GLU A 474 15.63 -3.27 -0.13
C GLU A 474 14.14 -3.09 -0.45
N ILE A 475 13.30 -4.07 -0.10
CA ILE A 475 11.86 -4.08 -0.41
C ILE A 475 11.00 -4.01 0.85
N ARG A 476 10.65 -2.78 1.22
CA ARG A 476 9.83 -2.52 2.42
C ARG A 476 8.35 -2.85 2.26
N ASN A 477 7.85 -2.96 1.03
CA ASN A 477 6.44 -3.30 0.78
C ASN A 477 6.24 -4.83 0.87
N PRO A 478 5.50 -5.34 1.89
CA PRO A 478 5.34 -6.78 2.09
C PRO A 478 4.52 -7.47 0.99
N VAL A 479 3.65 -6.75 0.28
CA VAL A 479 2.89 -7.31 -0.86
C VAL A 479 3.84 -7.56 -2.02
N VAL A 480 4.70 -6.58 -2.33
CA VAL A 480 5.73 -6.69 -3.38
C VAL A 480 6.73 -7.80 -3.03
N LEU A 481 7.25 -7.82 -1.81
CA LEU A 481 8.20 -8.84 -1.36
C LEU A 481 7.62 -10.25 -1.48
N ARG A 482 6.33 -10.44 -1.16
CA ARG A 482 5.64 -11.73 -1.33
C ARG A 482 5.50 -12.11 -2.81
N ALA A 483 5.08 -11.18 -3.66
CA ALA A 483 4.94 -11.43 -5.09
C ALA A 483 6.27 -11.83 -5.73
N LEU A 484 7.33 -11.07 -5.47
CA LEU A 484 8.68 -11.38 -5.95
C LEU A 484 9.20 -12.71 -5.38
N SER A 485 8.93 -13.00 -4.10
CA SER A 485 9.31 -14.29 -3.50
C SER A 485 8.60 -15.48 -4.13
N GLN A 486 7.35 -15.32 -4.59
CA GLN A 486 6.63 -16.37 -5.31
C GLN A 486 7.14 -16.49 -6.75
N ALA A 487 7.42 -15.37 -7.42
CA ALA A 487 8.06 -15.37 -8.74
C ALA A 487 9.40 -16.10 -8.71
N ARG A 488 10.25 -15.83 -7.71
CA ARG A 488 11.50 -16.57 -7.46
C ARG A 488 11.26 -18.07 -7.33
N LYS A 489 10.23 -18.50 -6.59
CA LYS A 489 9.92 -19.93 -6.42
C LYS A 489 9.51 -20.58 -7.73
N VAL A 490 8.71 -19.87 -8.55
CA VAL A 490 8.30 -20.30 -9.89
C VAL A 490 9.53 -20.42 -10.78
N ILE A 491 10.34 -19.36 -10.92
CA ILE A 491 11.58 -19.35 -11.71
C ILE A 491 12.48 -20.54 -11.32
N ASN A 492 12.79 -20.68 -10.03
CA ASN A 492 13.67 -21.75 -9.57
C ASN A 492 13.06 -23.14 -9.77
N ALA A 493 11.74 -23.28 -9.79
CA ALA A 493 11.09 -24.56 -10.09
C ALA A 493 11.19 -24.90 -11.58
N ILE A 494 10.95 -23.92 -12.46
CA ILE A 494 11.13 -24.07 -13.91
C ILE A 494 12.59 -24.43 -14.22
N VAL A 495 13.56 -23.75 -13.61
CA VAL A 495 15.00 -24.03 -13.81
C VAL A 495 15.36 -25.46 -13.38
N ARG A 496 14.77 -25.96 -12.29
CA ARG A 496 14.96 -27.35 -11.86
C ARG A 496 14.37 -28.37 -12.83
N CYS A 497 13.32 -28.01 -13.57
CA CYS A 497 12.67 -28.89 -14.53
C CYS A 497 13.34 -28.86 -15.91
N TYR A 498 13.75 -27.67 -16.38
CA TYR A 498 14.10 -27.42 -17.79
C TYR A 498 15.51 -26.85 -18.00
N GLY A 499 16.28 -26.61 -16.94
CA GLY A 499 17.61 -26.00 -17.01
C GLY A 499 17.58 -24.46 -16.98
N SER A 500 18.73 -23.81 -17.19
CA SER A 500 18.79 -22.34 -17.23
C SER A 500 18.10 -21.79 -18.48
N PRO A 501 17.22 -20.78 -18.37
CA PRO A 501 16.61 -20.14 -19.54
C PRO A 501 17.66 -19.33 -20.32
N LEU A 502 17.40 -19.14 -21.62
CA LEU A 502 18.18 -18.21 -22.42
C LEU A 502 17.89 -16.77 -21.97
N ARG A 503 16.61 -16.43 -21.86
CA ARG A 503 16.11 -15.08 -21.53
C ARG A 503 14.89 -15.13 -20.63
N VAL A 504 14.65 -14.04 -19.92
CA VAL A 504 13.49 -13.87 -19.05
C VAL A 504 12.74 -12.61 -19.44
N HIS A 505 11.47 -12.76 -19.81
CA HIS A 505 10.56 -11.68 -20.16
C HIS A 505 9.53 -11.51 -19.05
N ILE A 506 9.33 -10.28 -18.58
CA ILE A 506 8.51 -10.00 -17.41
C ILE A 506 7.46 -8.94 -17.72
N GLU A 507 6.20 -9.18 -17.40
CA GLU A 507 5.20 -8.14 -17.25
C GLU A 507 4.86 -7.98 -15.78
N THR A 508 4.66 -6.75 -15.31
CA THR A 508 4.09 -6.51 -13.98
C THR A 508 2.68 -5.92 -14.10
N GLY A 509 1.71 -6.42 -13.33
CA GLY A 509 0.36 -5.86 -13.30
C GLY A 509 0.36 -4.42 -12.79
N ARG A 510 -0.48 -3.53 -13.34
CA ARG A 510 -0.53 -2.07 -13.05
C ARG A 510 -0.59 -1.72 -11.56
N GLU A 511 -1.16 -2.61 -10.77
CA GLU A 511 -1.35 -2.49 -9.33
C GLU A 511 -0.11 -2.85 -8.49
N VAL A 512 0.85 -3.57 -9.09
CA VAL A 512 2.05 -4.04 -8.39
C VAL A 512 2.93 -2.85 -8.03
N GLY A 513 3.27 -2.74 -6.75
CA GLY A 513 4.06 -1.63 -6.20
C GLY A 513 3.25 -0.37 -5.85
N LYS A 514 1.94 -0.36 -6.11
CA LYS A 514 1.03 0.75 -5.75
C LYS A 514 0.43 0.60 -4.35
N SER A 515 0.06 1.71 -3.73
CA SER A 515 -0.61 1.69 -2.43
C SER A 515 -2.05 1.12 -2.55
N HIS A 516 -2.69 0.78 -1.44
CA HIS A 516 -4.12 0.39 -1.48
C HIS A 516 -5.01 1.53 -1.99
N LYS A 517 -4.72 2.78 -1.59
CA LYS A 517 -5.46 3.97 -2.04
C LYS A 517 -5.31 4.16 -3.56
N ASP A 518 -4.08 4.09 -4.07
CA ASP A 518 -3.82 4.24 -5.51
C ASP A 518 -4.54 3.15 -6.31
N ARG A 519 -4.61 1.91 -5.80
CA ARG A 519 -5.34 0.81 -6.44
C ARG A 519 -6.85 1.09 -6.48
N GLN A 520 -7.42 1.59 -5.40
CA GLN A 520 -8.83 2.01 -5.38
C GLN A 520 -9.09 3.19 -6.33
N GLU A 521 -8.14 4.12 -6.46
CA GLU A 521 -8.24 5.22 -7.43
C GLU A 521 -8.17 4.71 -8.87
N ILE A 522 -7.29 3.73 -9.16
CA ILE A 522 -7.23 3.05 -10.45
C ILE A 522 -8.56 2.32 -10.75
N GLU A 523 -9.12 1.61 -9.78
CA GLU A 523 -10.41 0.93 -9.91
C GLU A 523 -11.55 1.93 -10.18
N LYS A 524 -11.62 3.02 -9.39
CA LYS A 524 -12.58 4.11 -9.62
C LYS A 524 -12.40 4.77 -10.99
N PHE A 525 -11.16 4.93 -11.44
CA PHE A 525 -10.87 5.47 -12.77
C PHE A 525 -11.28 4.51 -13.88
N GLN A 526 -11.06 3.20 -13.72
CA GLN A 526 -11.54 2.18 -14.66
C GLN A 526 -13.07 2.12 -14.71
N GLU A 527 -13.73 2.20 -13.56
CA GLU A 527 -15.18 2.29 -13.43
C GLU A 527 -15.72 3.55 -14.13
N LYS A 528 -15.06 4.70 -13.92
CA LYS A 528 -15.40 5.95 -14.61
C LYS A 528 -15.24 5.80 -16.12
N ASN A 529 -14.13 5.23 -16.59
CA ASN A 529 -13.90 4.99 -18.01
C ASN A 529 -14.93 4.02 -18.62
N ARG A 530 -15.38 3.01 -17.85
CA ARG A 530 -16.47 2.12 -18.29
C ARG A 530 -17.76 2.90 -18.46
N LYS A 531 -18.15 3.70 -17.46
CA LYS A 531 -19.34 4.57 -17.55
C LYS A 531 -19.24 5.60 -18.68
N GLU A 532 -18.07 6.19 -18.89
CA GLU A 532 -17.82 7.09 -20.03
C GLU A 532 -17.96 6.36 -21.36
N ARG A 533 -17.47 5.11 -21.47
CA ARG A 533 -17.66 4.27 -22.64
C ARG A 533 -19.13 3.93 -22.85
N ASP A 534 -19.87 3.57 -21.81
CA ASP A 534 -21.30 3.26 -21.89
C ASP A 534 -22.12 4.48 -22.36
N ARG A 535 -21.77 5.68 -21.86
CA ARG A 535 -22.34 6.95 -22.35
C ARG A 535 -21.97 7.21 -23.80
N ALA A 536 -20.73 6.94 -24.20
CA ALA A 536 -20.29 7.10 -25.59
C ALA A 536 -21.01 6.12 -26.52
N ILE A 537 -21.31 4.90 -26.06
CA ILE A 537 -22.14 3.93 -26.80
C ILE A 537 -23.57 4.46 -26.95
N ALA A 538 -24.16 4.99 -25.87
CA ALA A 538 -25.51 5.58 -25.94
C ALA A 538 -25.56 6.76 -26.92
N LYS A 539 -24.59 7.68 -26.85
CA LYS A 539 -24.45 8.82 -27.76
C LYS A 539 -24.19 8.38 -29.21
N PHE A 540 -23.43 7.31 -29.40
CA PHE A 540 -23.21 6.72 -30.73
C PHE A 540 -24.53 6.21 -31.32
N LYS A 541 -25.34 5.48 -30.54
CA LYS A 541 -26.65 4.97 -30.98
C LYS A 541 -27.65 6.09 -31.27
N GLU A 542 -27.60 7.20 -30.52
CA GLU A 542 -28.38 8.40 -30.80
C GLU A 542 -27.98 9.03 -32.15
N TYR A 543 -26.68 9.05 -32.46
CA TYR A 543 -26.17 9.65 -33.69
C TYR A 543 -26.30 8.76 -34.93
N PHE A 544 -26.36 7.44 -34.75
CA PHE A 544 -26.50 6.45 -35.82
C PHE A 544 -27.63 5.47 -35.48
N PRO A 545 -28.91 5.91 -35.55
CA PRO A 545 -30.05 5.10 -35.14
C PRO A 545 -30.24 3.84 -36.01
N ASP A 546 -29.85 3.92 -37.28
CA ASP A 546 -29.95 2.81 -38.24
C ASP A 546 -28.78 1.81 -38.15
N PHE A 547 -27.85 2.00 -37.21
CA PHE A 547 -26.70 1.12 -37.04
C PHE A 547 -27.12 -0.23 -36.42
N VAL A 548 -26.95 -1.31 -37.18
CA VAL A 548 -27.29 -2.67 -36.73
C VAL A 548 -26.18 -3.25 -35.84
N GLY A 549 -26.49 -3.46 -34.56
CA GLY A 549 -25.61 -4.11 -33.58
C GLY A 549 -24.97 -3.15 -32.55
N GLU A 550 -24.00 -3.63 -31.79
CA GLU A 550 -23.26 -2.82 -30.81
C GLU A 550 -22.02 -2.17 -31.46
N PRO A 551 -21.77 -0.86 -31.24
CA PRO A 551 -20.61 -0.19 -31.81
C PRO A 551 -19.30 -0.75 -31.26
N LYS A 552 -18.34 -0.99 -32.15
CA LYS A 552 -17.01 -1.50 -31.80
C LYS A 552 -16.14 -0.40 -31.20
N GLY A 553 -15.00 -0.80 -30.62
CA GLY A 553 -14.07 0.13 -30.01
C GLY A 553 -13.58 1.25 -30.94
N ASN A 554 -13.37 0.93 -32.23
CA ASN A 554 -12.96 1.90 -33.23
C ASN A 554 -14.07 2.89 -33.59
N ASP A 555 -15.33 2.45 -33.62
CA ASP A 555 -16.48 3.31 -33.96
C ASP A 555 -16.67 4.40 -32.89
N ILE A 556 -16.58 4.00 -31.62
CA ILE A 556 -16.60 4.92 -30.48
C ILE A 556 -15.39 5.87 -30.52
N LEU A 557 -14.21 5.36 -30.92
CA LEU A 557 -13.00 6.17 -31.03
C LEU A 557 -13.08 7.20 -32.16
N LYS A 558 -13.64 6.84 -33.32
CA LYS A 558 -13.90 7.78 -34.43
C LYS A 558 -14.78 8.92 -33.95
N LEU A 559 -15.92 8.61 -33.32
CA LEU A 559 -16.84 9.63 -32.81
C LEU A 559 -16.17 10.53 -31.75
N ARG A 560 -15.40 9.94 -30.83
CA ARG A 560 -14.67 10.72 -29.83
C ARG A 560 -13.64 11.67 -30.44
N LEU A 561 -12.89 11.21 -31.45
CA LEU A 561 -11.89 12.05 -32.12
C LEU A 561 -12.54 13.13 -32.97
N TYR A 562 -13.66 12.81 -33.63
CA TYR A 562 -14.49 13.78 -34.35
C TYR A 562 -14.88 14.95 -33.44
N GLU A 563 -15.42 14.65 -32.24
CA GLU A 563 -15.79 15.70 -31.27
C GLU A 563 -14.59 16.48 -30.76
N GLN A 564 -13.46 15.81 -30.47
CA GLN A 564 -12.25 16.48 -29.97
C GLN A 564 -11.59 17.39 -31.01
N GLN A 565 -11.80 17.10 -32.29
CA GLN A 565 -11.27 17.84 -33.42
C GLN A 565 -12.28 18.80 -34.05
N HIS A 566 -13.42 19.03 -33.37
CA HIS A 566 -14.48 19.91 -33.82
C HIS A 566 -15.03 19.55 -35.21
N GLY A 567 -15.08 18.25 -35.53
CA GLY A 567 -15.59 17.75 -36.80
C GLY A 567 -14.65 17.95 -37.99
N GLN A 568 -13.38 18.32 -37.77
CA GLN A 568 -12.44 18.59 -38.86
C GLN A 568 -11.35 17.53 -38.98
N CYS A 569 -10.92 17.29 -40.22
CA CYS A 569 -9.74 16.52 -40.53
C CYS A 569 -8.51 17.25 -40.00
N LEU A 570 -7.73 16.59 -39.13
CA LEU A 570 -6.61 17.26 -38.47
C LEU A 570 -5.53 17.72 -39.47
N TYR A 571 -5.30 16.93 -40.52
CA TYR A 571 -4.26 17.16 -41.52
C TYR A 571 -4.63 18.19 -42.58
N THR A 572 -5.84 18.12 -43.13
CA THR A 572 -6.25 19.00 -44.23
C THR A 572 -7.01 20.22 -43.72
N GLY A 573 -7.68 20.12 -42.57
CA GLY A 573 -8.61 21.14 -42.07
C GLY A 573 -10.00 21.09 -42.72
N ALA A 574 -10.23 20.15 -43.64
CA ALA A 574 -11.55 19.96 -44.25
C ALA A 574 -12.55 19.41 -43.23
N ASP A 575 -13.80 19.85 -43.32
CA ASP A 575 -14.88 19.35 -42.50
C ASP A 575 -15.17 17.88 -42.85
N ILE A 576 -15.43 17.09 -41.81
CA ILE A 576 -15.78 15.68 -41.91
C ILE A 576 -17.31 15.60 -41.84
N ASP A 577 -17.94 14.99 -42.83
CA ASP A 577 -19.36 14.68 -42.75
C ASP A 577 -19.58 13.58 -41.71
N LYS A 578 -20.35 13.92 -40.67
CA LYS A 578 -20.71 13.02 -39.59
C LYS A 578 -21.48 11.78 -40.10
N ASN A 579 -22.30 11.90 -41.14
CA ASN A 579 -23.10 10.80 -41.69
C ASN A 579 -22.22 9.76 -42.39
N LEU A 580 -21.09 10.21 -42.96
CA LEU A 580 -20.12 9.35 -43.65
C LEU A 580 -19.03 8.80 -42.72
N LEU A 581 -19.05 9.12 -41.42
CA LEU A 581 -18.01 8.74 -40.46
C LEU A 581 -17.75 7.21 -40.41
N LEU A 582 -18.80 6.42 -40.62
CA LEU A 582 -18.75 4.96 -40.62
C LEU A 582 -18.48 4.36 -42.00
N GLN A 583 -18.54 5.16 -43.07
CA GLN A 583 -18.22 4.71 -44.41
C GLN A 583 -16.75 4.27 -44.48
N LYS A 584 -16.52 3.09 -45.06
CA LYS A 584 -15.18 2.52 -45.20
C LYS A 584 -14.34 3.41 -46.13
N GLY A 585 -13.13 3.77 -45.70
CA GLY A 585 -12.19 4.56 -46.48
C GLY A 585 -12.41 6.09 -46.47
N TYR A 586 -13.56 6.60 -46.02
CA TYR A 586 -13.81 8.04 -45.94
C TYR A 586 -12.91 8.73 -44.90
N VAL A 587 -12.95 8.24 -43.66
CA VAL A 587 -12.09 8.67 -42.56
C VAL A 587 -11.35 7.51 -41.92
N GLU A 588 -10.12 7.78 -41.52
CA GLU A 588 -9.22 6.84 -40.86
C GLU A 588 -8.71 7.41 -39.53
N ILE A 589 -8.44 6.48 -38.60
CA ILE A 589 -7.73 6.81 -37.36
C ILE A 589 -6.25 6.60 -37.64
N ASP A 590 -5.50 7.69 -37.79
CA ASP A 590 -4.07 7.65 -38.02
C ASP A 590 -3.28 7.67 -36.70
N HIS A 591 -2.13 7.02 -36.70
CA HIS A 591 -1.07 7.23 -35.73
C HIS A 591 -0.23 8.43 -36.18
N ALA A 592 -0.40 9.57 -35.52
CA ALA A 592 0.31 10.80 -35.86
C ALA A 592 1.82 10.54 -35.95
N LEU A 593 2.41 10.00 -34.88
CA LEU A 593 3.74 9.40 -34.94
C LEU A 593 3.63 7.95 -35.40
N PRO A 594 4.31 7.54 -36.48
CA PRO A 594 4.18 6.21 -37.07
C PRO A 594 4.45 5.07 -36.07
N PHE A 595 3.58 4.05 -36.05
CA PHE A 595 3.74 2.89 -35.16
C PHE A 595 5.03 2.11 -35.43
N SER A 596 5.45 1.97 -36.70
CA SER A 596 6.72 1.32 -37.09
C SER A 596 7.96 1.99 -36.48
N ARG A 597 7.91 3.30 -36.23
CA ARG A 597 9.02 4.09 -35.67
C ARG A 597 8.92 4.27 -34.15
N THR A 598 7.72 4.13 -33.57
CA THR A 598 7.49 4.50 -32.15
C THR A 598 6.90 3.41 -31.27
N TRP A 599 6.24 2.40 -31.84
CA TRP A 599 5.42 1.43 -31.10
C TRP A 599 4.33 2.05 -30.21
N ASP A 600 3.91 3.29 -30.48
CA ASP A 600 2.92 4.01 -29.68
C ASP A 600 1.49 3.82 -30.22
N ASP A 601 0.75 2.84 -29.68
CA ASP A 601 -0.69 2.65 -29.95
C ASP A 601 -1.59 3.42 -28.95
N SER A 602 -1.03 4.36 -28.17
CA SER A 602 -1.80 5.09 -27.17
C SER A 602 -2.79 6.07 -27.81
N PHE A 603 -3.84 6.41 -27.06
CA PHE A 603 -4.83 7.41 -27.49
C PHE A 603 -4.23 8.80 -27.78
N ASN A 604 -3.10 9.13 -27.14
CA ASN A 604 -2.39 10.39 -27.36
C ASN A 604 -1.67 10.45 -28.71
N ASN A 605 -1.54 9.32 -29.39
CA ASN A 605 -0.96 9.24 -30.73
C ASN A 605 -2.01 9.07 -31.84
N LYS A 606 -3.31 8.94 -31.50
CA LYS A 606 -4.38 8.67 -32.46
C LYS A 606 -5.13 9.94 -32.86
N VAL A 607 -5.28 10.19 -34.16
CA VAL A 607 -5.98 11.35 -34.73
C VAL A 607 -6.94 10.92 -35.83
N LEU A 608 -8.00 11.68 -36.07
CA LEU A 608 -8.99 11.39 -37.12
C LEU A 608 -8.71 12.24 -38.36
N VAL A 609 -8.57 11.60 -39.51
CA VAL A 609 -8.20 12.26 -40.76
C VAL A 609 -8.95 11.65 -41.94
N LEU A 610 -9.02 12.36 -43.07
CA LEU A 610 -9.55 11.81 -44.32
C LEU A 610 -8.63 10.67 -44.81
N GLY A 611 -9.22 9.62 -45.39
CA GLY A 611 -8.48 8.42 -45.80
C GLY A 611 -7.32 8.73 -46.76
N HIS A 612 -7.56 9.57 -47.77
CA HIS A 612 -6.51 9.98 -48.72
C HIS A 612 -5.35 10.73 -48.03
N ALA A 613 -5.64 11.53 -47.00
CA ALA A 613 -4.62 12.29 -46.28
C ALA A 613 -3.72 11.36 -45.45
N ASN A 614 -4.29 10.30 -44.87
CA ASN A 614 -3.53 9.27 -44.17
C ASN A 614 -2.64 8.47 -45.13
N GLN A 615 -3.20 8.02 -46.25
CA GLN A 615 -2.50 7.26 -47.27
C GLN A 615 -1.29 8.02 -47.84
N ASN A 616 -1.41 9.34 -47.99
CA ASN A 616 -0.31 10.19 -48.45
C ASN A 616 0.77 10.45 -47.39
N LYS A 617 0.42 10.46 -46.09
CA LYS A 617 1.37 10.67 -44.99
C LYS A 617 2.30 9.47 -44.78
N ARG A 618 1.82 8.24 -44.99
CA ARG A 618 2.60 7.00 -44.85
C ARG A 618 3.36 6.94 -43.49
N HIS A 619 4.67 6.67 -43.53
CA HIS A 619 5.55 6.52 -42.37
C HIS A 619 6.22 7.83 -41.93
N TYR A 620 5.77 8.98 -42.44
CA TYR A 620 6.26 10.28 -42.02
C TYR A 620 5.50 10.77 -40.77
N THR A 621 6.17 11.55 -39.94
CA THR A 621 5.51 12.33 -38.88
C THR A 621 4.74 13.50 -39.50
N PRO A 622 3.80 14.15 -38.77
CA PRO A 622 3.12 15.32 -39.30
C PRO A 622 4.09 16.47 -39.59
N TYR A 623 5.19 16.57 -38.83
CA TYR A 623 6.26 17.55 -39.04
C TYR A 623 7.00 17.30 -40.35
N GLU A 624 7.40 16.05 -40.62
CA GLU A 624 8.07 15.67 -41.86
C GLU A 624 7.16 15.84 -43.09
N TRP A 625 5.91 15.38 -43.01
CA TRP A 625 4.99 15.35 -44.15
C TRP A 625 4.41 16.72 -44.53
N LEU A 626 4.23 17.61 -43.55
CA LEU A 626 3.70 18.96 -43.78
C LEU A 626 4.80 20.00 -43.97
N ASP A 627 6.06 19.59 -44.15
CA ASP A 627 7.21 20.49 -44.29
C ASP A 627 7.32 21.49 -43.12
N GLY A 628 7.43 20.93 -41.91
CA GLY A 628 7.63 21.71 -40.70
C GLY A 628 9.02 22.32 -40.59
N ALA A 629 10.03 21.72 -41.26
CA ALA A 629 11.40 22.27 -41.32
C ALA A 629 11.44 23.57 -42.12
N GLY A 630 10.72 23.64 -43.25
CA GLY A 630 10.51 24.88 -44.01
C GLY A 630 9.48 25.83 -43.39
N ASN A 631 8.90 25.49 -42.23
CA ASN A 631 7.81 26.23 -41.59
C ASN A 631 6.66 26.57 -42.56
N SER A 632 6.28 25.60 -43.38
CA SER A 632 5.33 25.80 -44.47
C SER A 632 3.98 26.34 -43.96
N GLU A 633 3.20 26.96 -44.86
CA GLU A 633 1.84 27.38 -44.53
C GLU A 633 0.97 26.20 -44.05
N ARG A 634 1.17 25.01 -44.62
CA ARG A 634 0.45 23.78 -44.24
C ARG A 634 0.78 23.38 -42.81
N TRP A 635 2.05 23.46 -42.40
CA TRP A 635 2.49 23.19 -41.04
C TRP A 635 1.92 24.20 -40.04
N ARG A 636 2.00 25.51 -40.34
CA ARG A 636 1.44 26.57 -39.46
C ARG A 636 -0.07 26.41 -39.23
N LYS A 637 -0.82 26.11 -40.30
CA LYS A 637 -2.26 25.81 -40.22
C LYS A 637 -2.53 24.56 -39.38
N PHE A 638 -1.71 23.52 -39.49
CA PHE A 638 -1.82 22.32 -38.66
C PHE A 638 -1.55 22.60 -37.18
N VAL A 639 -0.50 23.35 -36.84
CA VAL A 639 -0.18 23.74 -35.46
C VAL A 639 -1.33 24.53 -34.83
N ALA A 640 -1.92 25.48 -35.57
CA ALA A 640 -3.09 26.22 -35.10
C ALA A 640 -4.28 25.30 -34.82
N ARG A 641 -4.59 24.36 -35.73
CA ARG A 641 -5.65 23.36 -35.53
C ARG A 641 -5.42 22.50 -34.29
N VAL A 642 -4.22 21.93 -34.13
CA VAL A 642 -3.88 21.09 -32.96
C VAL A 642 -3.99 21.89 -31.67
N THR A 643 -3.59 23.16 -31.68
CA THR A 643 -3.67 24.06 -30.52
C THR A 643 -5.12 24.34 -30.13
N ASN A 644 -6.05 24.46 -31.08
CA ASN A 644 -7.47 24.74 -30.86
C ASN A 644 -8.34 23.50 -30.60
N CYS A 645 -7.82 22.29 -30.88
CA CYS A 645 -8.53 21.04 -30.56
C CYS A 645 -8.71 20.86 -29.05
N ALA A 646 -9.75 20.11 -28.65
CA ALA A 646 -10.00 19.68 -27.28
C ALA A 646 -9.09 18.49 -26.84
N PHE A 647 -7.88 18.43 -27.40
CA PHE A 647 -6.85 17.48 -27.00
C PHE A 647 -6.21 17.86 -25.67
N SER A 648 -5.78 16.85 -24.91
CA SER A 648 -4.92 17.10 -23.75
C SER A 648 -3.59 17.73 -24.16
N PHE A 649 -2.97 18.51 -23.28
CA PHE A 649 -1.65 19.11 -23.53
C PHE A 649 -0.62 18.08 -24.00
N ALA A 650 -0.57 16.91 -23.33
CA ALA A 650 0.35 15.83 -23.69
C ALA A 650 0.13 15.29 -25.10
N LYS A 651 -1.13 15.23 -25.57
CA LYS A 651 -1.47 14.83 -26.93
C LYS A 651 -1.06 15.89 -27.95
N LYS A 652 -1.29 17.18 -27.66
CA LYS A 652 -0.87 18.29 -28.52
C LYS A 652 0.64 18.28 -28.74
N GLN A 653 1.43 18.18 -27.67
CA GLN A 653 2.89 18.11 -27.74
C GLN A 653 3.37 16.88 -28.53
N ARG A 654 2.73 15.72 -28.35
CA ARG A 654 3.10 14.49 -29.07
C ARG A 654 2.84 14.58 -30.56
N VAL A 655 1.71 15.14 -30.97
CA VAL A 655 1.30 15.27 -32.38
C VAL A 655 2.13 16.32 -33.12
N MET A 656 2.65 17.33 -32.41
CA MET A 656 3.49 18.41 -32.98
C MET A 656 5.00 18.18 -32.78
N LEU A 657 5.41 16.95 -32.45
CA LEU A 657 6.82 16.63 -32.21
C LEU A 657 7.66 16.89 -33.48
N GLN A 658 8.73 17.67 -33.32
CA GLN A 658 9.62 18.06 -34.43
C GLN A 658 10.72 17.01 -34.66
N GLU A 659 11.38 16.58 -33.59
CA GLU A 659 12.44 15.57 -33.64
C GLU A 659 11.98 14.26 -33.02
N LEU A 660 12.17 13.15 -33.77
CA LEU A 660 11.78 11.82 -33.33
C LEU A 660 13.00 10.98 -32.92
N ASP A 661 13.18 10.80 -31.62
CA ASP A 661 14.09 9.78 -31.05
C ASP A 661 13.44 8.38 -31.15
N GLU A 662 13.60 7.72 -32.30
CA GLU A 662 12.97 6.42 -32.55
C GLU A 662 13.32 5.37 -31.51
N ASP A 663 14.60 5.24 -31.17
CA ASP A 663 15.08 4.20 -30.25
C ASP A 663 14.60 4.48 -28.83
N GLY A 664 14.62 5.74 -28.38
CA GLY A 664 14.06 6.11 -27.09
C GLY A 664 12.53 6.00 -27.04
N PHE A 665 11.79 6.19 -28.14
CA PHE A 665 10.36 5.91 -28.19
C PHE A 665 10.07 4.41 -28.12
N LYS A 666 10.77 3.59 -28.91
CA LYS A 666 10.67 2.13 -28.86
C LYS A 666 11.00 1.63 -27.46
N GLU A 667 12.13 2.04 -26.88
CA GLU A 667 12.53 1.60 -25.53
C GLU A 667 11.50 1.99 -24.46
N ARG A 668 10.99 3.23 -24.48
CA ARG A 668 9.99 3.70 -23.50
C ARG A 668 8.63 3.01 -23.63
N ASN A 669 8.19 2.75 -24.85
CA ASN A 669 6.89 2.14 -25.09
C ASN A 669 6.93 0.62 -24.88
N LEU A 670 8.04 -0.04 -25.25
CA LEU A 670 8.27 -1.47 -25.06
C LEU A 670 8.50 -1.85 -23.59
N ASN A 671 9.23 -1.03 -22.84
CA ASN A 671 9.65 -1.39 -21.49
C ASN A 671 8.74 -0.87 -20.37
N ASP A 672 8.50 -1.72 -19.36
CA ASP A 672 7.89 -1.30 -18.12
C ASP A 672 8.91 -0.65 -17.17
N THR A 673 8.80 0.67 -16.98
CA THR A 673 9.72 1.48 -16.17
C THR A 673 9.40 1.47 -14.66
N ARG A 674 8.38 0.73 -14.22
CA ARG A 674 7.99 0.67 -12.80
C ARG A 674 9.09 0.06 -11.94
N TYR A 675 9.21 0.57 -10.71
CA TYR A 675 10.25 0.15 -9.76
C TYR A 675 10.31 -1.38 -9.54
N VAL A 676 9.17 -2.06 -9.44
CA VAL A 676 9.14 -3.52 -9.22
C VAL A 676 9.66 -4.29 -10.43
N ALA A 677 9.28 -3.87 -11.64
CA ALA A 677 9.79 -4.42 -12.88
C ALA A 677 11.31 -4.21 -12.99
N ARG A 678 11.77 -2.97 -12.79
CA ARG A 678 13.20 -2.62 -12.79
C ARG A 678 14.01 -3.41 -11.76
N PHE A 679 13.49 -3.54 -10.54
CA PHE A 679 14.14 -4.33 -9.49
C PHE A 679 14.28 -5.79 -9.91
N LEU A 680 13.20 -6.43 -10.36
CA LEU A 680 13.25 -7.86 -10.71
C LEU A 680 14.14 -8.11 -11.93
N CYS A 681 14.07 -7.24 -12.95
CA CYS A 681 14.93 -7.33 -14.12
C CYS A 681 16.41 -7.21 -13.72
N GLY A 682 16.77 -6.17 -12.96
CA GLY A 682 18.15 -5.99 -12.47
C GLY A 682 18.59 -7.14 -11.57
N PHE A 683 17.74 -7.61 -10.67
CA PHE A 683 18.06 -8.71 -9.76
C PHE A 683 18.32 -10.03 -10.49
N ILE A 684 17.53 -10.37 -11.52
CA ILE A 684 17.77 -11.57 -12.33
C ILE A 684 19.02 -11.40 -13.20
N GLU A 685 19.19 -10.27 -13.88
CA GLU A 685 20.35 -10.03 -14.76
C GLU A 685 21.68 -10.07 -13.97
N ASP A 686 21.68 -9.50 -12.75
CA ASP A 686 22.88 -9.41 -11.90
C ASP A 686 23.18 -10.73 -11.17
N LYS A 687 22.16 -11.51 -10.79
CA LYS A 687 22.33 -12.65 -9.85
C LYS A 687 22.02 -14.03 -10.43
N MET A 688 21.41 -14.13 -11.61
CA MET A 688 21.04 -15.42 -12.21
C MET A 688 21.84 -15.71 -13.48
N LEU A 689 22.24 -16.97 -13.66
CA LEU A 689 22.85 -17.44 -14.90
C LEU A 689 21.79 -17.55 -16.01
N LEU A 690 22.03 -16.84 -17.11
CA LEU A 690 21.22 -16.84 -18.32
C LEU A 690 22.11 -17.16 -19.52
N GLU A 691 21.64 -18.06 -20.39
CA GLU A 691 22.42 -18.62 -21.50
C GLU A 691 22.20 -17.91 -22.84
N GLY A 692 21.32 -16.90 -22.90
CA GLY A 692 20.98 -16.17 -24.12
C GLY A 692 22.08 -15.24 -24.64
N LYS A 693 21.95 -14.83 -25.91
CA LYS A 693 22.89 -13.92 -26.58
C LYS A 693 22.72 -12.48 -26.07
N GLY A 694 23.80 -11.70 -26.09
CA GLY A 694 23.79 -10.26 -25.79
C GLY A 694 23.95 -9.87 -24.31
N LYS A 695 24.08 -8.55 -24.07
CA LYS A 695 24.32 -7.99 -22.73
C LYS A 695 23.04 -7.90 -21.87
N LYS A 696 21.88 -7.66 -22.47
CA LYS A 696 20.56 -7.57 -21.80
C LYS A 696 19.71 -8.79 -22.13
N ARG A 697 19.62 -9.75 -21.20
CA ARG A 697 18.87 -11.02 -21.36
C ARG A 697 17.56 -11.03 -20.60
N VAL A 698 17.35 -10.03 -19.73
CA VAL A 698 16.09 -9.81 -19.04
C VAL A 698 15.41 -8.54 -19.56
N PHE A 699 14.13 -8.64 -19.91
CA PHE A 699 13.34 -7.51 -20.40
C PHE A 699 12.00 -7.45 -19.68
N ALA A 700 11.52 -6.23 -19.43
CA ALA A 700 10.23 -5.98 -18.79
C ALA A 700 9.25 -5.45 -19.84
N SER A 701 8.27 -6.25 -20.28
CA SER A 701 7.25 -5.85 -21.24
C SER A 701 6.25 -4.87 -20.63
N ASN A 702 5.91 -3.83 -21.40
CA ASN A 702 4.79 -2.95 -21.08
C ASN A 702 3.45 -3.66 -21.39
N GLY A 703 2.56 -3.72 -20.39
CA GLY A 703 1.26 -4.37 -20.54
C GLY A 703 0.32 -3.76 -21.58
N GLN A 704 0.59 -2.55 -22.10
CA GLN A 704 -0.11 -2.04 -23.28
C GLN A 704 0.23 -2.85 -24.54
N ILE A 705 1.49 -3.24 -24.69
CA ILE A 705 1.95 -4.05 -25.83
C ILE A 705 1.48 -5.48 -25.67
N THR A 706 1.57 -6.08 -24.48
CA THR A 706 0.97 -7.40 -24.24
C THR A 706 -0.51 -7.38 -24.64
N ALA A 707 -1.25 -6.34 -24.29
CA ALA A 707 -2.66 -6.22 -24.66
C ALA A 707 -2.87 -6.08 -26.18
N LEU A 708 -2.03 -5.31 -26.87
CA LEU A 708 -2.05 -5.17 -28.33
C LEU A 708 -1.78 -6.51 -29.01
N LEU A 709 -0.65 -7.16 -28.70
CA LEU A 709 -0.25 -8.44 -29.29
C LEU A 709 -1.28 -9.52 -29.04
N ARG A 710 -1.77 -9.62 -27.80
CA ARG A 710 -2.85 -10.54 -27.42
C ARG A 710 -4.10 -10.34 -28.28
N SER A 711 -4.52 -9.08 -28.48
CA SER A 711 -5.68 -8.77 -29.32
C SER A 711 -5.45 -9.13 -30.79
N ARG A 712 -4.24 -8.90 -31.33
CA ARG A 712 -3.90 -9.16 -32.73
C ARG A 712 -3.71 -10.64 -33.04
N TRP A 713 -3.25 -11.42 -32.06
CA TRP A 713 -3.18 -12.88 -32.16
C TRP A 713 -4.53 -13.57 -31.84
N GLY A 714 -5.62 -12.82 -31.74
CA GLY A 714 -6.97 -13.37 -31.54
C GLY A 714 -7.22 -13.94 -30.14
N LEU A 715 -6.32 -13.70 -29.18
CA LEU A 715 -6.42 -14.25 -27.82
C LEU A 715 -7.40 -13.41 -26.98
N LYS A 716 -8.68 -13.80 -26.94
CA LYS A 716 -9.70 -13.07 -26.16
C LYS A 716 -9.46 -13.30 -24.66
N LYS A 717 -9.20 -12.21 -23.92
CA LYS A 717 -9.07 -12.26 -22.45
C LYS A 717 -10.43 -12.12 -21.79
N VAL A 718 -10.88 -13.16 -21.10
CA VAL A 718 -12.06 -13.07 -20.21
C VAL A 718 -11.59 -13.14 -18.75
N ARG A 719 -11.27 -11.97 -18.18
CA ARG A 719 -10.80 -11.84 -16.78
C ARG A 719 -11.84 -12.31 -15.76
N GLU A 720 -13.09 -12.34 -16.17
CA GLU A 720 -14.22 -12.62 -15.30
C GLU A 720 -14.49 -14.12 -15.13
N GLU A 721 -13.85 -15.01 -15.90
CA GLU A 721 -14.20 -16.43 -15.92
C GLU A 721 -13.32 -17.27 -14.98
N ASN A 722 -11.99 -17.12 -15.04
CA ASN A 722 -11.05 -17.95 -14.26
C ASN A 722 -9.64 -17.32 -14.12
N ASP A 723 -8.80 -17.90 -13.26
CA ASP A 723 -7.41 -17.48 -13.00
C ASP A 723 -6.41 -17.90 -14.11
N ARG A 724 -6.80 -18.74 -15.09
CA ARG A 724 -5.90 -19.29 -16.12
C ARG A 724 -5.38 -18.22 -17.10
N HIS A 725 -6.09 -17.09 -17.24
CA HIS A 725 -5.70 -15.99 -18.13
C HIS A 725 -4.32 -15.37 -17.82
N HIS A 726 -3.78 -15.56 -16.62
CA HIS A 726 -2.41 -15.15 -16.29
C HIS A 726 -1.35 -15.95 -17.06
N ALA A 727 -1.59 -17.23 -17.34
CA ALA A 727 -0.70 -18.02 -18.19
C ALA A 727 -0.72 -17.53 -19.63
N LEU A 728 -1.90 -17.17 -20.14
CA LEU A 728 -2.05 -16.60 -21.48
C LEU A 728 -1.23 -15.31 -21.63
N ASP A 729 -1.30 -14.40 -20.66
CA ASP A 729 -0.48 -13.18 -20.66
C ASP A 729 1.02 -13.53 -20.60
N ALA A 730 1.43 -14.49 -19.77
CA ALA A 730 2.82 -14.94 -19.70
C ALA A 730 3.34 -15.55 -21.01
N ILE A 731 2.51 -16.27 -21.77
CA ILE A 731 2.84 -16.79 -23.11
C ILE A 731 3.07 -15.63 -24.08
N VAL A 732 2.18 -14.63 -24.08
CA VAL A 732 2.33 -13.44 -24.94
C VAL A 732 3.63 -12.71 -24.61
N VAL A 733 3.93 -12.52 -23.32
CA VAL A 733 5.16 -11.90 -22.83
C VAL A 733 6.41 -12.68 -23.26
N ALA A 734 6.41 -14.02 -23.16
CA ALA A 734 7.51 -14.86 -23.63
C ALA A 734 7.76 -14.66 -25.14
N CYS A 735 6.70 -14.59 -25.95
CA CYS A 735 6.77 -14.40 -27.39
C CYS A 735 7.12 -12.95 -27.82
N SER A 736 7.16 -11.99 -26.89
CA SER A 736 7.35 -10.56 -27.20
C SER A 736 8.83 -10.16 -27.36
N GLY A 737 9.68 -11.08 -27.83
CA GLY A 737 11.12 -10.87 -28.03
C GLY A 737 11.47 -10.05 -29.27
N VAL A 738 12.77 -9.73 -29.42
CA VAL A 738 13.30 -8.84 -30.46
C VAL A 738 12.96 -9.33 -31.88
N ALA A 739 13.09 -10.63 -32.16
CA ALA A 739 12.80 -11.19 -33.48
C ALA A 739 11.33 -11.00 -33.90
N VAL A 740 10.39 -11.19 -32.97
CA VAL A 740 8.95 -10.98 -33.22
C VAL A 740 8.65 -9.48 -33.38
N GLN A 741 9.30 -8.62 -32.59
CA GLN A 741 9.18 -7.17 -32.72
C GLN A 741 9.69 -6.69 -34.09
N GLN A 742 10.81 -7.21 -34.59
CA GLN A 742 11.34 -6.90 -35.91
C GLN A 742 10.37 -7.36 -37.01
N ARG A 743 9.90 -8.61 -36.98
CA ARG A 743 8.89 -9.12 -37.92
C ARG A 743 7.62 -8.27 -37.94
N ILE A 744 7.13 -7.84 -36.78
CA ILE A 744 5.97 -6.94 -36.70
C ILE A 744 6.29 -5.56 -37.26
N THR A 745 7.47 -5.01 -36.95
CA THR A 745 7.89 -3.69 -37.43
C THR A 745 8.05 -3.68 -38.94
N GLU A 746 8.67 -4.72 -39.51
CA GLU A 746 8.80 -4.93 -40.95
C GLU A 746 7.43 -5.13 -41.60
N PHE A 747 6.55 -5.94 -41.02
CA PHE A 747 5.18 -6.11 -41.49
C PHE A 747 4.42 -4.77 -41.53
N VAL A 748 4.52 -3.96 -40.48
CA VAL A 748 3.89 -2.63 -40.44
C VAL A 748 4.56 -1.65 -41.42
N ARG A 749 5.88 -1.77 -41.65
CA ARG A 749 6.65 -0.88 -42.53
C ARG A 749 6.44 -1.20 -44.02
N GLN A 750 6.46 -2.48 -44.39
CA GLN A 750 6.37 -2.95 -45.78
C GLN A 750 4.96 -2.84 -46.35
N GLN A 751 3.93 -2.83 -45.50
CA GLN A 751 2.53 -2.89 -45.98
C GLN A 751 1.85 -1.53 -46.14
N GLU A 752 2.53 -0.39 -45.92
CA GLU A 752 2.02 0.98 -46.12
C GLU A 752 0.54 1.22 -45.71
N MET A 753 0.00 0.49 -44.73
CA MET A 753 -1.44 0.44 -44.49
C MET A 753 -1.83 0.39 -43.01
N ASN A 754 -3.01 0.96 -42.77
CA ASN A 754 -3.75 1.10 -41.53
C ASN A 754 -3.63 -0.16 -40.65
N VAL A 755 -2.89 -0.04 -39.54
CA VAL A 755 -2.59 -1.14 -38.58
C VAL A 755 -3.87 -1.84 -38.08
N PHE A 756 -5.06 -1.25 -38.28
CA PHE A 756 -6.33 -1.74 -37.78
C PHE A 756 -7.07 -2.76 -38.66
N ASN A 757 -6.99 -2.72 -39.99
CA ASN A 757 -7.79 -3.59 -40.87
C ASN A 757 -7.00 -4.70 -41.58
N GLY A 758 -5.66 -4.60 -41.72
CA GLY A 758 -4.84 -5.64 -42.34
C GLY A 758 -5.22 -5.94 -43.78
N GLU A 759 -5.91 -5.02 -44.43
CA GLU A 759 -6.36 -5.07 -45.81
C GLU A 759 -5.35 -4.28 -46.65
N ILE A 760 -4.98 -4.77 -47.83
CA ILE A 760 -4.12 -4.12 -48.82
C ILE A 760 -5.03 -3.75 -49.98
N ILE A 761 -5.15 -2.46 -50.31
CA ILE A 761 -5.92 -2.01 -51.49
C ILE A 761 -4.94 -1.81 -52.63
N ASN A 762 -5.03 -2.61 -53.68
CA ASN A 762 -4.28 -2.39 -54.92
C ASN A 762 -4.84 -1.16 -55.64
N GLN A 763 -4.00 -0.14 -55.87
CA GLN A 763 -4.41 1.16 -56.41
C GLN A 763 -4.84 1.10 -57.89
N GLU A 764 -4.35 0.14 -58.67
CA GLU A 764 -4.68 -0.01 -60.10
C GLU A 764 -5.91 -0.90 -60.31
N THR A 765 -6.14 -1.89 -59.45
CA THR A 765 -7.18 -2.91 -59.64
C THR A 765 -8.32 -2.85 -58.63
N GLY A 766 -8.17 -2.10 -57.54
CA GLY A 766 -9.15 -2.05 -56.44
C GLY A 766 -9.22 -3.32 -55.58
N GLU A 767 -8.39 -4.34 -55.84
CA GLU A 767 -8.38 -5.59 -55.08
C GLU A 767 -7.97 -5.37 -53.61
N VAL A 768 -8.74 -5.96 -52.69
CA VAL A 768 -8.47 -5.94 -51.25
C VAL A 768 -7.84 -7.26 -50.80
N ARG A 769 -6.53 -7.31 -50.58
CA ARG A 769 -5.84 -8.51 -50.03
C ARG A 769 -5.68 -8.42 -48.51
N ARG A 770 -6.12 -9.42 -47.75
CA ARG A 770 -5.92 -9.46 -46.29
C ARG A 770 -4.60 -10.11 -45.92
N ALA A 771 -3.66 -9.32 -45.40
CA ALA A 771 -2.44 -9.82 -44.81
C ALA A 771 -2.67 -10.20 -43.34
N HIS A 772 -2.28 -11.42 -42.98
CA HIS A 772 -2.42 -11.93 -41.62
C HIS A 772 -1.30 -11.37 -40.74
N PHE A 773 -1.66 -10.77 -39.59
CA PHE A 773 -0.69 -10.28 -38.62
C PHE A 773 0.26 -11.41 -38.20
N PRO A 774 1.59 -11.19 -38.17
CA PRO A 774 2.56 -12.25 -37.94
C PRO A 774 2.34 -12.88 -36.57
N GLN A 775 2.10 -14.19 -36.58
CA GLN A 775 2.03 -15.01 -35.38
C GLN A 775 3.43 -15.57 -35.04
N PRO A 776 3.69 -15.89 -33.76
CA PRO A 776 4.95 -16.51 -33.34
C PRO A 776 5.28 -17.76 -34.16
N TRP A 777 4.30 -18.66 -34.30
CA TRP A 777 4.37 -19.89 -35.11
C TRP A 777 2.99 -20.22 -35.73
N PRO A 778 2.90 -21.15 -36.71
CA PRO A 778 1.63 -21.56 -37.31
C PRO A 778 0.65 -22.13 -36.27
N PHE A 779 -0.63 -21.76 -36.37
CA PHE A 779 -1.69 -22.19 -35.42
C PHE A 779 -1.47 -21.77 -33.96
N PHE A 780 -0.71 -20.68 -33.73
CA PHE A 780 -0.42 -20.18 -32.38
C PHE A 780 -1.67 -19.97 -31.52
N HIS A 781 -2.71 -19.37 -32.11
CA HIS A 781 -3.97 -19.13 -31.41
C HIS A 781 -4.59 -20.44 -30.88
N GLN A 782 -4.74 -21.43 -31.77
CA GLN A 782 -5.36 -22.72 -31.45
C GLN A 782 -4.56 -23.47 -30.39
N GLU A 783 -3.23 -23.61 -30.58
CA GLU A 783 -2.36 -24.31 -29.63
C GLU A 783 -2.44 -23.69 -28.23
N VAL A 784 -2.36 -22.35 -28.13
CA VAL A 784 -2.39 -21.65 -26.85
C VAL A 784 -3.74 -21.80 -26.16
N MET A 785 -4.85 -21.66 -26.90
CA MET A 785 -6.19 -21.80 -26.30
C MET A 785 -6.43 -23.21 -25.77
N ILE A 786 -6.03 -24.25 -26.51
CA ILE A 786 -6.11 -25.65 -26.06
C ILE A 786 -5.23 -25.85 -24.82
N ARG A 787 -3.95 -25.45 -24.87
CA ARG A 787 -2.99 -25.66 -23.78
C ARG A 787 -3.36 -24.95 -22.47
N VAL A 788 -4.07 -23.83 -22.54
CA VAL A 788 -4.43 -23.02 -21.36
C VAL A 788 -5.81 -23.42 -20.80
N PHE A 789 -6.79 -23.71 -21.65
CA PHE A 789 -8.19 -23.85 -21.22
C PHE A 789 -8.75 -25.26 -21.33
N ASP A 790 -8.16 -26.14 -22.13
CA ASP A 790 -8.60 -27.52 -22.26
C ASP A 790 -8.17 -28.35 -21.03
N ASP A 791 -9.04 -29.26 -20.59
CA ASP A 791 -8.78 -30.17 -19.48
C ASP A 791 -8.07 -31.46 -19.95
N GLU A 792 -8.05 -31.75 -21.26
CA GLU A 792 -7.38 -32.87 -21.94
C GLU A 792 -6.59 -32.37 -23.19
N PRO A 793 -5.61 -31.45 -23.00
CA PRO A 793 -5.00 -30.73 -24.12
C PRO A 793 -4.22 -31.61 -25.10
N LEU A 794 -3.69 -32.75 -24.67
CA LEU A 794 -2.91 -33.62 -25.57
C LEU A 794 -3.81 -34.25 -26.64
N ASP A 795 -4.96 -34.79 -26.24
CA ASP A 795 -5.90 -35.45 -27.15
C ASP A 795 -6.53 -34.42 -28.09
N THR A 796 -6.91 -33.25 -27.58
CA THR A 796 -7.43 -32.15 -28.40
C THR A 796 -6.39 -31.65 -29.41
N LEU A 797 -5.10 -31.58 -29.05
CA LEU A 797 -4.03 -31.19 -29.99
C LEU A 797 -3.83 -32.22 -31.10
N ILE A 798 -3.92 -33.52 -30.78
CA ILE A 798 -3.82 -34.60 -31.78
C ILE A 798 -4.95 -34.48 -32.81
N ILE A 799 -6.17 -34.20 -32.34
CA ILE A 799 -7.36 -34.13 -33.20
C ILE A 799 -7.41 -32.82 -34.00
N GLN A 800 -7.17 -31.67 -33.34
CA GLN A 800 -7.40 -30.36 -33.95
C GLN A 800 -6.18 -29.79 -34.67
N LEU A 801 -4.96 -30.21 -34.33
CA LEU A 801 -3.71 -29.72 -34.95
C LEU A 801 -2.81 -30.87 -35.46
N PRO A 802 -3.31 -31.76 -36.35
CA PRO A 802 -2.53 -32.88 -36.87
C PRO A 802 -1.33 -32.43 -37.73
N SER A 803 -1.41 -31.22 -38.32
CA SER A 803 -0.34 -30.62 -39.12
C SER A 803 0.80 -30.02 -38.30
N ARG A 804 0.74 -30.08 -36.96
CA ARG A 804 1.75 -29.52 -36.05
C ARG A 804 2.17 -30.55 -35.00
N PRO A 805 2.93 -31.59 -35.39
CA PRO A 805 3.38 -32.62 -34.45
C PRO A 805 4.27 -32.07 -33.34
N GLU A 806 4.97 -30.94 -33.55
CA GLU A 806 5.82 -30.35 -32.52
C GLU A 806 5.02 -29.82 -31.30
N ALA A 807 3.72 -29.55 -31.46
CA ALA A 807 2.85 -29.17 -30.36
C ALA A 807 2.56 -30.36 -29.41
N GLN A 808 2.82 -31.59 -29.87
CA GLN A 808 2.56 -32.83 -29.15
C GLN A 808 3.88 -33.33 -28.54
N HIS A 809 4.03 -33.14 -27.22
CA HIS A 809 5.25 -33.56 -26.52
C HIS A 809 4.98 -33.95 -25.06
N LYS A 810 5.92 -34.66 -24.44
CA LYS A 810 5.79 -35.21 -23.07
C LYS A 810 5.43 -34.20 -21.95
N HIS A 811 5.71 -32.92 -22.17
CA HIS A 811 5.41 -31.85 -21.20
C HIS A 811 4.01 -31.23 -21.37
N VAL A 812 3.21 -31.69 -22.34
CA VAL A 812 1.81 -31.25 -22.48
C VAL A 812 1.00 -31.91 -21.37
N THR A 813 0.61 -31.11 -20.38
CA THR A 813 -0.33 -31.52 -19.33
C THR A 813 -1.43 -30.47 -19.18
N PRO A 814 -2.61 -30.83 -18.65
CA PRO A 814 -3.65 -29.86 -18.32
C PRO A 814 -3.12 -28.76 -17.38
N LEU A 815 -3.63 -27.54 -17.53
CA LEU A 815 -3.24 -26.41 -16.70
C LEU A 815 -3.97 -26.48 -15.34
N PHE A 816 -3.26 -26.96 -14.32
CA PHE A 816 -3.75 -26.93 -12.95
C PHE A 816 -3.17 -25.75 -12.18
N VAL A 817 -4.03 -24.81 -11.78
CA VAL A 817 -3.60 -23.58 -11.07
C VAL A 817 -3.10 -23.94 -9.67
N SER A 818 -1.82 -23.65 -9.42
CA SER A 818 -1.16 -23.90 -8.14
C SER A 818 -1.50 -22.81 -7.12
N ARG A 819 -2.00 -23.17 -5.93
CA ARG A 819 -2.28 -22.21 -4.84
C ARG A 819 -1.30 -22.38 -3.69
N ALA A 820 -0.80 -21.26 -3.16
CA ALA A 820 0.11 -21.29 -2.03
C ALA A 820 -0.58 -21.72 -0.73
N PRO A 821 -0.14 -22.81 -0.07
CA PRO A 821 -0.72 -23.23 1.20
C PRO A 821 -0.36 -22.25 2.32
N SER A 822 -1.30 -21.99 3.23
CA SER A 822 -1.11 -21.15 4.40
C SER A 822 -1.20 -21.97 5.67
N ARG A 823 -0.06 -22.54 6.09
CA ARG A 823 0.05 -23.45 7.25
C ARG A 823 0.54 -22.75 8.52
N LYS A 824 0.23 -21.46 8.66
CA LYS A 824 0.66 -20.67 9.83
C LYS A 824 -0.18 -21.04 11.05
N MET A 825 0.49 -21.41 12.14
CA MET A 825 -0.15 -21.71 13.43
C MET A 825 -0.43 -20.46 14.30
N THR A 826 -0.03 -19.28 13.83
CA THR A 826 -0.17 -18.01 14.54
C THR A 826 -1.19 -17.11 13.85
N GLY A 827 -1.99 -16.37 14.62
CA GLY A 827 -2.97 -15.43 14.10
C GLY A 827 -3.57 -14.57 15.20
N GLN A 828 -4.71 -13.94 14.90
CA GLN A 828 -5.55 -13.32 15.92
C GLN A 828 -6.18 -14.42 16.78
N GLY A 829 -6.18 -14.25 18.12
CA GLY A 829 -6.73 -15.26 19.04
C GLY A 829 -8.26 -15.25 19.12
N HIS A 830 -8.84 -14.05 19.20
CA HIS A 830 -10.28 -13.78 19.26
C HIS A 830 -10.56 -12.39 18.69
N ASP A 831 -11.83 -12.11 18.37
CA ASP A 831 -12.25 -10.80 17.90
C ASP A 831 -12.02 -9.71 18.96
N GLU A 832 -11.76 -8.47 18.52
CA GLU A 832 -11.45 -7.36 19.43
C GLU A 832 -12.67 -6.91 20.26
N THR A 833 -13.88 -7.19 19.78
CA THR A 833 -15.11 -6.81 20.47
C THR A 833 -15.41 -7.77 21.61
N ILE A 834 -15.34 -7.27 22.84
CA ILE A 834 -15.65 -8.03 24.05
C ILE A 834 -17.11 -7.79 24.44
N ARG A 835 -17.84 -8.89 24.65
CA ARG A 835 -19.24 -8.90 25.09
C ARG A 835 -19.31 -9.43 26.53
N SER A 836 -20.38 -9.09 27.24
CA SER A 836 -20.66 -9.61 28.57
C SER A 836 -20.99 -11.10 28.49
N ALA A 837 -20.32 -11.91 29.30
CA ALA A 837 -20.51 -13.37 29.39
C ALA A 837 -21.52 -13.80 30.48
N LYS A 838 -22.18 -12.86 31.17
CA LYS A 838 -23.06 -13.16 32.32
C LYS A 838 -24.24 -14.10 32.02
N ARG A 839 -24.73 -14.15 30.78
CA ARG A 839 -25.87 -14.98 30.34
C ARG A 839 -25.43 -16.06 29.34
N LEU A 840 -24.17 -16.49 29.44
CA LEU A 840 -23.61 -17.47 28.50
C LEU A 840 -24.22 -18.87 28.68
N ASN A 841 -24.69 -19.20 29.88
CA ASN A 841 -25.50 -20.39 30.16
C ASN A 841 -26.77 -20.44 29.30
N GLU A 842 -27.39 -19.28 29.04
CA GLU A 842 -28.54 -19.12 28.13
C GLU A 842 -28.11 -18.99 26.66
N LYS A 843 -26.81 -19.12 26.36
CA LYS A 843 -26.21 -18.92 25.03
C LYS A 843 -26.42 -17.50 24.50
N ILE A 844 -26.46 -16.51 25.40
CA ILE A 844 -26.63 -15.09 25.09
C ILE A 844 -25.42 -14.31 25.59
N SER A 845 -24.88 -13.46 24.73
CA SER A 845 -23.96 -12.40 25.14
C SER A 845 -24.64 -11.04 25.04
N VAL A 846 -24.13 -10.07 25.80
CA VAL A 846 -24.68 -8.72 25.82
C VAL A 846 -23.62 -7.71 25.40
N ILE A 847 -23.97 -6.84 24.45
CA ILE A 847 -23.11 -5.76 23.96
C ILE A 847 -23.78 -4.40 24.17
N LYS A 848 -23.00 -3.39 24.57
CA LYS A 848 -23.46 -2.01 24.70
C LYS A 848 -23.32 -1.31 23.35
N THR A 849 -24.44 -0.97 22.72
CA THR A 849 -24.50 -0.39 21.38
C THR A 849 -24.88 1.09 21.47
N PRO A 850 -24.07 2.01 20.91
CA PRO A 850 -24.44 3.42 20.79
C PRO A 850 -25.73 3.61 19.99
N LEU A 851 -26.54 4.61 20.34
CA LEU A 851 -27.80 4.88 19.63
C LEU A 851 -27.57 5.13 18.13
N ALA A 852 -26.50 5.83 17.76
CA ALA A 852 -26.12 6.08 16.36
C ALA A 852 -25.81 4.80 15.53
N LYS A 853 -25.79 3.61 16.15
CA LYS A 853 -25.62 2.31 15.47
C LYS A 853 -26.85 1.40 15.62
N LEU A 854 -27.90 1.87 16.30
CA LEU A 854 -29.10 1.09 16.58
C LEU A 854 -30.01 1.04 15.35
N LYS A 855 -30.56 -0.13 15.03
CA LYS A 855 -31.55 -0.28 13.94
C LYS A 855 -32.89 -0.74 14.50
N THR A 856 -33.96 -0.59 13.73
CA THR A 856 -35.31 -1.01 14.15
C THR A 856 -35.36 -2.49 14.51
N LYS A 857 -34.65 -3.36 13.75
CA LYS A 857 -34.49 -4.80 14.05
C LYS A 857 -33.76 -5.13 15.36
N ASP A 858 -33.06 -4.16 15.95
CA ASP A 858 -32.33 -4.35 17.20
C ASP A 858 -33.19 -4.06 18.43
N ILE A 859 -34.36 -3.41 18.29
CA ILE A 859 -35.20 -3.01 19.43
C ILE A 859 -35.66 -4.20 20.27
N GLU A 860 -36.14 -5.26 19.63
CA GLU A 860 -36.57 -6.50 20.31
C GLU A 860 -35.42 -7.24 21.00
N ASN A 861 -34.19 -6.95 20.55
CA ASN A 861 -32.97 -7.48 21.13
C ASN A 861 -32.48 -6.65 22.33
N ILE A 862 -33.11 -5.52 22.68
CA ILE A 862 -32.73 -4.76 23.89
C ILE A 862 -32.97 -5.61 25.14
N VAL A 863 -32.02 -5.57 26.08
CA VAL A 863 -32.15 -6.29 27.36
C VAL A 863 -33.36 -5.76 28.14
N GLY A 864 -34.28 -6.66 28.51
CA GLY A 864 -35.52 -6.33 29.21
C GLY A 864 -36.72 -6.05 28.30
N TYR A 865 -36.55 -6.09 26.97
CA TYR A 865 -37.67 -5.99 26.04
C TYR A 865 -38.62 -7.20 26.17
N PRO A 866 -39.96 -7.00 26.11
CA PRO A 866 -40.67 -5.71 26.01
C PRO A 866 -41.02 -5.06 27.37
N SER A 867 -40.89 -5.79 28.47
CA SER A 867 -41.57 -5.45 29.73
C SER A 867 -40.84 -4.44 30.62
N ARG A 868 -39.52 -4.31 30.54
CA ARG A 868 -38.74 -3.52 31.51
C ARG A 868 -38.90 -2.01 31.34
N GLU A 869 -38.85 -1.51 30.11
CA GLU A 869 -38.95 -0.07 29.79
C GLU A 869 -39.75 0.16 28.48
N PRO A 870 -41.06 -0.18 28.44
CA PRO A 870 -41.86 -0.17 27.21
C PRO A 870 -41.92 1.22 26.55
N ALA A 871 -42.01 2.30 27.34
CA ALA A 871 -42.00 3.67 26.83
C ALA A 871 -40.70 4.01 26.09
N LEU A 872 -39.54 3.55 26.60
CA LEU A 872 -38.26 3.74 25.92
C LEU A 872 -38.23 3.02 24.57
N TYR A 873 -38.72 1.78 24.52
CA TYR A 873 -38.68 0.98 23.29
C TYR A 873 -39.57 1.59 22.20
N LYS A 874 -40.76 2.07 22.58
CA LYS A 874 -41.67 2.78 21.69
C LYS A 874 -41.03 4.06 21.14
N ALA A 875 -40.51 4.92 22.02
CA ALA A 875 -39.87 6.18 21.61
C ALA A 875 -38.62 5.98 20.73
N LEU A 876 -37.83 4.93 20.97
CA LEU A 876 -36.70 4.59 20.10
C LEU A 876 -37.16 4.13 18.70
N LYS A 877 -38.24 3.34 18.63
CA LYS A 877 -38.80 2.84 17.37
C LYS A 877 -39.40 3.98 16.55
N GLU A 878 -40.18 4.86 17.18
CA GLU A 878 -40.77 6.05 16.54
C GLU A 878 -39.69 7.00 16.00
N ARG A 879 -38.66 7.27 16.80
CA ARG A 879 -37.56 8.15 16.38
C ARG A 879 -36.72 7.54 15.25
N LEU A 880 -36.52 6.23 15.22
CA LEU A 880 -35.88 5.58 14.07
C LEU A 880 -36.76 5.64 12.82
N ALA A 881 -38.07 5.41 12.96
CA ALA A 881 -39.00 5.49 11.84
C ALA A 881 -39.05 6.90 11.22
N ALA A 882 -39.05 7.95 12.04
CA ALA A 882 -39.07 9.35 11.60
C ALA A 882 -37.85 9.75 10.74
N PHE A 883 -36.75 9.01 10.83
CA PHE A 883 -35.51 9.26 10.08
C PHE A 883 -35.15 8.11 9.14
N ASN A 884 -36.15 7.34 8.66
CA ASN A 884 -35.96 6.23 7.72
C ASN A 884 -34.92 5.19 8.20
N ASP A 885 -34.94 4.86 9.50
CA ASP A 885 -34.00 3.96 10.17
C ASP A 885 -32.52 4.43 10.09
N ASP A 886 -32.26 5.69 9.76
CA ASP A 886 -30.93 6.33 9.83
C ASP A 886 -30.64 6.82 11.25
N ALA A 887 -30.06 5.92 12.03
CA ALA A 887 -29.69 6.14 13.42
C ALA A 887 -28.73 7.32 13.65
N VAL A 888 -27.87 7.65 12.67
CA VAL A 888 -26.92 8.75 12.81
C VAL A 888 -27.67 10.08 12.82
N LYS A 889 -28.65 10.23 11.93
CA LYS A 889 -29.52 11.41 11.88
C LYS A 889 -30.52 11.40 13.04
N ALA A 890 -31.17 10.26 13.28
CA ALA A 890 -32.18 10.11 14.33
C ALA A 890 -31.67 10.55 15.71
N PHE A 891 -30.42 10.21 16.03
CA PHE A 891 -29.80 10.48 17.33
C PHE A 891 -28.65 11.50 17.25
N ALA A 892 -28.66 12.37 16.23
CA ALA A 892 -27.76 13.53 16.17
C ALA A 892 -28.04 14.48 17.35
N GLU A 893 -29.32 14.72 17.64
CA GLU A 893 -29.74 15.37 18.87
C GLU A 893 -29.80 14.38 20.04
N PRO A 894 -29.51 14.83 21.28
CA PRO A 894 -29.58 13.97 22.45
C PRO A 894 -30.97 13.31 22.62
N PHE A 895 -30.97 12.05 23.05
CA PHE A 895 -32.18 11.31 23.38
C PHE A 895 -32.31 11.19 24.89
N TYR A 896 -33.49 11.50 25.42
CA TYR A 896 -33.78 11.47 26.85
C TYR A 896 -34.81 10.40 27.17
N LYS A 897 -34.70 9.79 28.35
CA LYS A 897 -35.81 9.01 28.92
C LYS A 897 -36.88 9.95 29.45
N THR A 898 -38.13 9.61 29.21
CA THR A 898 -39.28 10.22 29.87
C THR A 898 -39.53 9.53 31.21
N ASP A 899 -39.74 10.33 32.27
CA ASP A 899 -40.22 9.81 33.55
C ASP A 899 -41.72 9.51 33.51
N LYS A 900 -42.28 8.99 34.62
CA LYS A 900 -43.72 8.69 34.73
C LYS A 900 -44.63 9.91 34.59
N GLN A 901 -44.09 11.12 34.68
CA GLN A 901 -44.78 12.41 34.59
C GLN A 901 -44.52 13.10 33.23
N GLY A 902 -43.89 12.41 32.28
CA GLY A 902 -43.60 12.91 30.94
C GLY A 902 -42.39 13.85 30.83
N ARG A 903 -41.63 14.08 31.92
CA ARG A 903 -40.48 14.99 31.93
C ARG A 903 -39.21 14.27 31.46
N SER A 904 -38.33 15.02 30.79
CA SER A 904 -37.02 14.52 30.38
C SER A 904 -36.12 14.32 31.59
N SER A 905 -35.67 13.08 31.80
CA SER A 905 -34.82 12.70 32.94
C SER A 905 -33.36 12.47 32.51
N THR A 906 -33.05 11.27 32.04
CA THR A 906 -31.67 10.83 31.79
C THR A 906 -31.38 10.72 30.30
N VAL A 907 -30.22 11.25 29.87
CA VAL A 907 -29.72 11.08 28.49
C VAL A 907 -29.35 9.62 28.22
N VAL A 908 -29.95 9.03 27.19
CA VAL A 908 -29.57 7.71 26.67
C VAL A 908 -28.56 7.91 25.53
N LYS A 909 -27.35 7.39 25.71
CA LYS A 909 -26.31 7.38 24.66
C LYS A 909 -26.17 6.02 23.97
N SER A 910 -26.65 4.98 24.62
CA SER A 910 -26.44 3.58 24.20
C SER A 910 -27.39 2.65 24.94
N VAL A 911 -27.76 1.54 24.31
CA VAL A 911 -28.58 0.47 24.90
C VAL A 911 -27.82 -0.84 24.91
N ARG A 912 -28.23 -1.78 25.77
CA ARG A 912 -27.64 -3.14 25.83
C ARG A 912 -28.44 -4.08 24.95
N LEU A 913 -27.79 -4.72 23.98
CA LEU A 913 -28.40 -5.66 23.06
C LEU A 913 -28.00 -7.11 23.39
N LYS A 914 -28.98 -8.02 23.38
CA LYS A 914 -28.83 -9.46 23.37
C LYS A 914 -28.27 -9.90 22.01
N ARG A 915 -27.30 -10.81 22.03
CA ARG A 915 -26.74 -11.46 20.84
C ARG A 915 -26.62 -12.97 21.11
N VAL A 916 -26.92 -13.78 20.11
CA VAL A 916 -26.74 -15.23 20.18
C VAL A 916 -25.24 -15.54 20.28
N GLN A 917 -24.85 -16.33 21.27
CA GLN A 917 -23.47 -16.67 21.57
C GLN A 917 -23.35 -18.15 21.93
N LYS A 918 -23.35 -19.02 20.91
CA LYS A 918 -23.19 -20.49 21.08
C LYS A 918 -21.75 -20.90 21.41
N SER A 919 -20.78 -20.01 21.21
CA SER A 919 -19.38 -20.29 21.48
C SER A 919 -18.54 -19.02 21.47
N GLY A 920 -17.32 -19.07 22.00
CA GLY A 920 -16.38 -17.96 21.90
C GLY A 920 -15.14 -18.22 22.75
N VAL A 921 -14.35 -17.18 22.94
CA VAL A 921 -13.15 -17.18 23.78
C VAL A 921 -13.45 -16.38 25.03
N LEU A 922 -13.38 -17.03 26.19
CA LEU A 922 -13.46 -16.35 27.48
C LEU A 922 -12.20 -15.51 27.71
N VAL A 923 -12.40 -14.25 28.05
CA VAL A 923 -11.38 -13.25 28.31
C VAL A 923 -11.65 -12.57 29.65
N HIS A 924 -10.66 -11.85 30.18
CA HIS A 924 -10.77 -11.13 31.46
C HIS A 924 -11.27 -12.01 32.62
N ALA A 925 -10.60 -13.14 32.84
CA ALA A 925 -10.97 -14.10 33.89
C ALA A 925 -12.42 -14.61 33.82
N GLY A 926 -12.99 -14.69 32.61
CA GLY A 926 -14.36 -15.20 32.39
C GLY A 926 -15.45 -14.13 32.45
N HIS A 927 -15.11 -12.87 32.77
CA HIS A 927 -16.09 -11.78 32.78
C HIS A 927 -16.48 -11.29 31.38
N GLY A 928 -15.69 -11.60 30.36
CA GLY A 928 -15.95 -11.25 28.98
C GLY A 928 -15.88 -12.45 28.04
N ILE A 929 -16.59 -12.37 26.92
CA ILE A 929 -16.50 -13.31 25.81
C ILE A 929 -16.31 -12.56 24.50
N ALA A 930 -15.46 -13.09 23.64
CA ALA A 930 -15.27 -12.63 22.27
C ALA A 930 -15.53 -13.77 21.28
N ASP A 931 -15.87 -13.44 20.03
CA ASP A 931 -15.98 -14.45 18.98
C ASP A 931 -14.60 -15.05 18.66
N ASN A 932 -14.60 -16.28 18.15
CA ASN A 932 -13.38 -16.89 17.65
C ASN A 932 -12.88 -16.10 16.44
N ALA A 933 -11.57 -15.85 16.39
CA ALA A 933 -10.91 -15.29 15.23
C ALA A 933 -10.54 -16.42 14.23
N PRO A 934 -9.61 -16.26 13.26
CA PRO A 934 -9.45 -17.25 12.21
C PRO A 934 -9.01 -18.61 12.75
N MET A 935 -9.64 -19.65 12.19
CA MET A 935 -9.28 -21.05 12.40
C MET A 935 -7.91 -21.33 11.79
N VAL A 936 -7.11 -22.12 12.49
CA VAL A 936 -5.74 -22.43 12.08
C VAL A 936 -5.70 -23.67 11.19
N ARG A 937 -6.37 -24.74 11.64
CA ARG A 937 -6.47 -26.01 10.91
C ARG A 937 -7.69 -26.81 11.32
N VAL A 938 -8.02 -27.83 10.53
CA VAL A 938 -9.02 -28.84 10.86
C VAL A 938 -8.36 -30.22 10.82
N ASP A 939 -8.41 -30.96 11.93
CA ASP A 939 -7.91 -32.34 11.97
C ASP A 939 -9.01 -33.29 11.49
N VAL A 940 -8.64 -34.25 10.63
CA VAL A 940 -9.57 -35.22 10.01
C VAL A 940 -9.32 -36.61 10.59
N PHE A 941 -10.41 -37.25 11.01
CA PHE A 941 -10.45 -38.61 11.55
C PHE A 941 -11.39 -39.49 10.74
N ASN A 942 -11.26 -40.79 10.91
CA ASN A 942 -12.17 -41.78 10.35
C ASN A 942 -12.54 -42.82 11.42
N LYS A 943 -13.82 -43.18 11.48
CA LYS A 943 -14.37 -44.25 12.34
C LYS A 943 -15.53 -44.90 11.59
N GLY A 944 -15.50 -46.23 11.45
CA GLY A 944 -16.58 -46.99 10.79
C GLY A 944 -16.89 -46.54 9.34
N GLY A 945 -15.87 -46.13 8.58
CA GLY A 945 -16.06 -45.64 7.20
C GLY A 945 -16.53 -44.19 7.10
N GLU A 946 -16.90 -43.52 8.19
CA GLU A 946 -17.29 -42.12 8.21
C GLU A 946 -16.11 -41.18 8.57
N HIS A 947 -16.15 -39.94 8.06
CA HIS A 947 -15.14 -38.92 8.33
C HIS A 947 -15.60 -37.91 9.38
N TYR A 948 -14.70 -37.57 10.30
CA TYR A 948 -14.97 -36.66 11.42
C TYR A 948 -13.97 -35.52 11.45
N LEU A 949 -14.45 -34.32 11.79
CA LEU A 949 -13.66 -33.08 11.72
C LEU A 949 -13.55 -32.41 13.07
N VAL A 950 -12.34 -31.96 13.40
CA VAL A 950 -12.01 -31.26 14.66
C VAL A 950 -11.39 -29.91 14.33
N PRO A 951 -12.11 -28.79 14.54
CA PRO A 951 -11.58 -27.45 14.27
C PRO A 951 -10.61 -27.00 15.37
N ILE A 952 -9.48 -26.42 14.98
CA ILE A 952 -8.46 -25.89 15.88
C ILE A 952 -8.26 -24.39 15.63
N TYR A 953 -8.44 -23.61 16.70
CA TYR A 953 -8.35 -22.14 16.68
C TYR A 953 -7.02 -21.65 17.28
N THR A 954 -6.62 -20.42 16.91
CA THR A 954 -5.35 -19.83 17.34
C THR A 954 -5.20 -19.77 18.87
N TRP A 955 -6.27 -19.46 19.62
CA TRP A 955 -6.21 -19.40 21.09
C TRP A 955 -5.98 -20.76 21.74
N GLN A 956 -6.40 -21.85 21.08
CA GLN A 956 -6.15 -23.22 21.56
C GLN A 956 -4.69 -23.61 21.37
N VAL A 957 -4.08 -23.19 20.25
CA VAL A 957 -2.64 -23.35 20.01
C VAL A 957 -1.83 -22.65 21.09
N GLU A 958 -2.17 -21.40 21.43
CA GLU A 958 -1.48 -20.64 22.47
C GLU A 958 -1.60 -21.29 23.86
N LYS A 959 -2.77 -21.89 24.17
CA LYS A 959 -2.98 -22.61 25.44
C LYS A 959 -2.47 -24.06 25.43
N GLY A 960 -1.97 -24.56 24.30
CA GLY A 960 -1.60 -25.97 24.14
C GLY A 960 -2.77 -26.96 24.20
N ILE A 961 -4.01 -26.50 24.02
CA ILE A 961 -5.23 -27.34 24.11
C ILE A 961 -5.46 -28.04 22.77
N LEU A 962 -5.16 -29.33 22.70
CA LEU A 962 -5.51 -30.16 21.54
C LEU A 962 -6.97 -30.64 21.68
N PRO A 963 -7.91 -30.18 20.84
CA PRO A 963 -9.32 -30.50 21.03
C PRO A 963 -9.62 -31.98 20.77
N ASN A 964 -10.45 -32.62 21.59
CA ASN A 964 -10.79 -34.04 21.46
C ASN A 964 -12.25 -34.32 21.04
N GLN A 965 -12.99 -33.28 20.63
CA GLN A 965 -14.41 -33.41 20.28
C GLN A 965 -14.62 -33.17 18.78
N VAL A 966 -15.43 -34.03 18.15
CA VAL A 966 -15.79 -33.93 16.73
C VAL A 966 -17.07 -33.16 16.54
N VAL A 967 -17.13 -32.36 15.48
CA VAL A 967 -18.31 -31.53 15.22
C VAL A 967 -19.52 -32.40 14.95
N THR A 968 -20.58 -32.18 15.73
CA THR A 968 -21.87 -32.82 15.53
C THR A 968 -22.88 -31.77 15.06
N SER A 969 -23.50 -32.02 13.90
CA SER A 969 -24.41 -31.05 13.28
C SER A 969 -25.55 -30.66 14.21
N SER A 970 -25.91 -29.38 14.20
CA SER A 970 -27.03 -28.82 14.98
C SER A 970 -26.90 -28.94 16.51
N LYS A 971 -25.78 -29.43 17.02
CA LYS A 971 -25.47 -29.55 18.44
C LYS A 971 -24.51 -28.47 18.92
N ASN A 972 -24.59 -28.12 20.21
CA ASN A 972 -23.62 -27.22 20.82
C ASN A 972 -22.31 -27.97 21.09
N LYS A 973 -21.27 -27.22 21.45
CA LYS A 973 -19.93 -27.81 21.63
C LYS A 973 -19.91 -28.82 22.77
N GLU A 974 -20.67 -28.55 23.83
CA GLU A 974 -20.79 -29.41 25.01
C GLU A 974 -21.37 -30.78 24.64
N ASP A 975 -22.23 -30.80 23.62
CA ASP A 975 -22.95 -31.99 23.14
C ASP A 975 -22.24 -32.65 21.94
N TRP A 976 -21.02 -32.21 21.60
CA TRP A 976 -20.21 -32.82 20.55
C TRP A 976 -19.66 -34.17 21.00
N THR A 977 -19.56 -35.10 20.06
CA THR A 977 -19.05 -36.45 20.36
C THR A 977 -17.57 -36.37 20.73
N GLU A 978 -17.21 -36.95 21.86
CA GLU A 978 -15.82 -37.10 22.29
C GLU A 978 -15.14 -38.25 21.54
N MET A 979 -13.88 -38.06 21.15
CA MET A 979 -13.13 -39.09 20.44
C MET A 979 -12.46 -40.06 21.42
N ASP A 980 -12.67 -41.35 21.17
CA ASP A 980 -11.95 -42.46 21.78
C ASP A 980 -10.81 -42.96 20.84
N GLU A 981 -10.16 -44.05 21.22
CA GLU A 981 -9.07 -44.66 20.44
C GLU A 981 -9.52 -45.24 19.09
N SER A 982 -10.83 -45.47 18.88
CA SER A 982 -11.34 -45.99 17.62
C SER A 982 -11.40 -44.94 16.50
N PHE A 983 -11.17 -43.66 16.82
CA PHE A 983 -11.02 -42.59 15.82
C PHE A 983 -9.60 -42.58 15.25
N VAL A 984 -9.46 -43.05 14.01
CA VAL A 984 -8.17 -43.08 13.32
C VAL A 984 -7.89 -41.74 12.66
N PHE A 985 -6.84 -41.04 13.11
CA PHE A 985 -6.37 -39.81 12.47
C PHE A 985 -5.92 -40.06 11.02
N LYS A 986 -6.25 -39.14 10.11
CA LYS A 986 -5.86 -39.21 8.70
C LYS A 986 -4.88 -38.10 8.30
N PHE A 987 -5.27 -36.84 8.49
CA PHE A 987 -4.45 -35.67 8.12
C PHE A 987 -5.01 -34.37 8.73
N SER A 988 -4.21 -33.31 8.69
CA SER A 988 -4.65 -31.95 9.04
C SER A 988 -4.86 -31.08 7.80
N LEU A 989 -5.93 -30.30 7.76
CA LEU A 989 -6.25 -29.35 6.70
C LEU A 989 -5.94 -27.92 7.11
N TYR A 990 -5.17 -27.25 6.27
CA TYR A 990 -4.87 -25.83 6.34
C TYR A 990 -5.45 -25.11 5.13
N GLN A 991 -5.58 -23.78 5.24
CA GLN A 991 -6.06 -22.95 4.13
C GLN A 991 -5.21 -23.19 2.86
N ASN A 992 -5.90 -23.45 1.75
CA ASN A 992 -5.34 -23.85 0.45
C ASN A 992 -4.54 -25.16 0.44
N ASP A 993 -4.78 -26.09 1.38
CA ASP A 993 -4.39 -27.48 1.15
C ASP A 993 -5.31 -28.12 0.09
N LEU A 994 -4.72 -28.93 -0.79
CA LEU A 994 -5.43 -29.58 -1.88
C LEU A 994 -6.13 -30.84 -1.37
N VAL A 995 -7.40 -31.02 -1.71
CA VAL A 995 -8.23 -32.13 -1.25
C VAL A 995 -9.06 -32.72 -2.38
N LYS A 996 -9.32 -34.03 -2.28
CA LYS A 996 -10.24 -34.77 -3.12
C LYS A 996 -11.35 -35.35 -2.26
N VAL A 997 -12.59 -35.00 -2.57
CA VAL A 997 -13.81 -35.51 -1.92
C VAL A 997 -14.63 -36.26 -2.96
N VAL A 998 -14.90 -37.53 -2.70
CA VAL A 998 -15.75 -38.38 -3.54
C VAL A 998 -16.98 -38.77 -2.74
N ASN A 999 -18.13 -38.29 -3.18
CA ASN A 999 -19.44 -38.69 -2.65
C ASN A 999 -20.19 -39.49 -3.73
N LYS A 1000 -21.27 -40.18 -3.36
CA LYS A 1000 -22.12 -40.93 -4.32
C LYS A 1000 -22.60 -40.10 -5.52
N LYS A 1001 -22.73 -38.77 -5.35
CA LYS A 1001 -23.28 -37.86 -6.37
C LYS A 1001 -22.22 -37.09 -7.18
N GLN A 1002 -21.04 -36.85 -6.62
CA GLN A 1002 -20.06 -35.93 -7.21
C GLN A 1002 -18.64 -36.20 -6.70
N LYS A 1003 -17.67 -35.93 -7.57
CA LYS A 1003 -16.24 -35.91 -7.28
C LYS A 1003 -15.74 -34.47 -7.35
N ILE A 1004 -15.24 -33.95 -6.22
CA ILE A 1004 -14.70 -32.59 -6.13
C ILE A 1004 -13.21 -32.68 -5.86
N PHE A 1005 -12.40 -31.96 -6.63
CA PHE A 1005 -10.97 -31.87 -6.46
C PHE A 1005 -10.51 -30.42 -6.46
N GLY A 1006 -10.06 -29.91 -5.32
CA GLY A 1006 -9.78 -28.48 -5.18
C GLY A 1006 -9.20 -28.11 -3.82
N TYR A 1007 -9.11 -26.81 -3.56
CA TYR A 1007 -8.41 -26.28 -2.40
C TYR A 1007 -9.33 -25.98 -1.23
N TYR A 1008 -9.05 -26.54 -0.06
CA TYR A 1008 -9.78 -26.23 1.17
C TYR A 1008 -9.73 -24.71 1.47
N SER A 1009 -10.89 -24.10 1.72
CA SER A 1009 -11.00 -22.67 1.93
C SER A 1009 -11.80 -22.22 3.15
N GLY A 1010 -12.43 -23.15 3.87
CA GLY A 1010 -13.20 -22.84 5.06
C GLY A 1010 -13.93 -24.04 5.63
N PHE A 1011 -14.36 -23.89 6.88
CA PHE A 1011 -15.08 -24.90 7.63
C PHE A 1011 -16.26 -24.25 8.34
N ASP A 1012 -17.43 -24.87 8.21
CA ASP A 1012 -18.64 -24.46 8.90
C ASP A 1012 -18.81 -25.31 10.17
N ARG A 1013 -18.70 -24.64 11.30
CA ARG A 1013 -18.81 -25.27 12.62
C ARG A 1013 -20.23 -25.73 12.95
N ALA A 1014 -21.26 -25.15 12.36
CA ALA A 1014 -22.64 -25.48 12.70
C ALA A 1014 -23.05 -26.87 12.20
N ASN A 1015 -22.47 -27.31 11.08
CA ASN A 1015 -22.83 -28.55 10.40
C ASN A 1015 -21.64 -29.48 10.11
N GLY A 1016 -20.40 -29.03 10.31
CA GLY A 1016 -19.20 -29.82 10.02
C GLY A 1016 -18.86 -29.91 8.52
N ASN A 1017 -19.40 -29.01 7.70
CA ASN A 1017 -19.11 -28.99 6.26
C ASN A 1017 -17.86 -28.17 5.95
N ILE A 1018 -17.26 -28.46 4.78
CA ILE A 1018 -16.11 -27.71 4.27
C ILE A 1018 -16.45 -26.92 3.01
N ASN A 1019 -15.66 -25.90 2.75
CA ASN A 1019 -15.67 -25.15 1.50
C ASN A 1019 -14.44 -25.53 0.68
N ILE A 1020 -14.61 -25.79 -0.61
CA ILE A 1020 -13.54 -26.17 -1.52
C ILE A 1020 -13.56 -25.21 -2.72
N LYS A 1021 -12.44 -24.57 -3.01
CA LYS A 1021 -12.25 -23.73 -4.20
C LYS A 1021 -11.81 -24.59 -5.37
N GLU A 1022 -12.39 -24.34 -6.53
CA GLU A 1022 -11.81 -24.80 -7.79
C GLU A 1022 -10.39 -24.25 -7.96
N HIS A 1023 -9.54 -24.99 -8.66
CA HIS A 1023 -8.14 -24.59 -8.79
C HIS A 1023 -8.01 -23.22 -9.44
N ASP A 1024 -8.82 -22.97 -10.47
CA ASP A 1024 -8.86 -21.76 -11.28
C ASP A 1024 -10.01 -20.79 -10.93
N LEU A 1025 -10.83 -21.12 -9.93
CA LEU A 1025 -12.03 -20.35 -9.52
C LEU A 1025 -13.03 -20.14 -10.67
N GLU A 1026 -13.17 -21.11 -11.58
CA GLU A 1026 -14.15 -21.05 -12.65
C GLU A 1026 -15.57 -20.75 -12.11
N LYS A 1027 -16.15 -19.61 -12.50
CA LYS A 1027 -17.39 -19.12 -11.89
C LYS A 1027 -18.61 -20.01 -12.12
N SER A 1028 -18.63 -20.77 -13.21
CA SER A 1028 -19.67 -21.75 -13.56
C SER A 1028 -19.77 -22.88 -12.53
N LYS A 1029 -18.66 -23.21 -11.85
CA LYS A 1029 -18.55 -24.31 -10.89
C LYS A 1029 -18.79 -23.81 -9.46
N GLY A 1030 -19.95 -24.18 -8.89
CA GLY A 1030 -20.35 -23.76 -7.55
C GLY A 1030 -20.70 -22.27 -7.47
N THR A 1031 -20.55 -21.64 -6.30
CA THR A 1031 -20.84 -20.21 -6.13
C THR A 1031 -19.57 -19.39 -6.34
N ASN A 1032 -19.38 -18.88 -7.57
CA ASN A 1032 -18.19 -18.14 -7.99
C ASN A 1032 -16.88 -18.96 -7.82
N GLY A 1033 -16.87 -20.21 -8.31
CA GLY A 1033 -15.69 -21.09 -8.21
C GLY A 1033 -15.50 -21.73 -6.83
N ILE A 1034 -16.49 -21.63 -5.94
CA ILE A 1034 -16.42 -22.17 -4.58
C ILE A 1034 -17.58 -23.13 -4.33
N HIS A 1035 -17.23 -24.38 -4.06
CA HIS A 1035 -18.12 -25.41 -3.53
C HIS A 1035 -18.35 -25.16 -2.04
N ARG A 1036 -19.43 -24.45 -1.72
CA ARG A 1036 -19.79 -24.13 -0.34
C ARG A 1036 -20.53 -25.28 0.34
N SER A 1037 -20.31 -25.41 1.65
CA SER A 1037 -21.06 -26.31 2.53
C SER A 1037 -21.11 -27.76 2.04
N ARG A 1038 -19.95 -28.33 1.67
CA ARG A 1038 -19.83 -29.72 1.25
C ARG A 1038 -19.64 -30.64 2.47
N GLY A 1039 -20.59 -31.56 2.65
CA GLY A 1039 -20.51 -32.59 3.67
C GLY A 1039 -19.49 -33.67 3.32
N VAL A 1040 -18.63 -33.99 4.29
CA VAL A 1040 -17.59 -35.02 4.16
C VAL A 1040 -17.84 -36.25 5.03
N LYS A 1041 -18.80 -36.20 5.96
CA LYS A 1041 -19.01 -37.27 6.95
C LYS A 1041 -19.25 -38.63 6.29
N THR A 1042 -20.12 -38.69 5.29
CA THR A 1042 -20.47 -39.90 4.53
C THR A 1042 -19.77 -39.96 3.17
N ALA A 1043 -18.67 -39.23 2.99
CA ALA A 1043 -17.89 -39.30 1.77
C ALA A 1043 -17.30 -40.71 1.60
N LEU A 1044 -17.37 -41.25 0.38
CA LEU A 1044 -16.77 -42.54 0.05
C LEU A 1044 -15.24 -42.47 0.15
N SER A 1045 -14.67 -41.30 -0.18
CA SER A 1045 -13.25 -41.03 -0.03
C SER A 1045 -13.02 -39.56 0.26
N PHE A 1046 -12.24 -39.27 1.30
CA PHE A 1046 -11.71 -37.95 1.60
C PHE A 1046 -10.20 -37.98 1.77
N GLN A 1047 -9.47 -37.40 0.82
CA GLN A 1047 -8.02 -37.50 0.74
C GLN A 1047 -7.37 -36.12 0.57
N LYS A 1048 -6.22 -35.94 1.22
CA LYS A 1048 -5.36 -34.76 1.08
C LYS A 1048 -4.24 -35.00 0.07
N TYR A 1049 -3.99 -34.00 -0.76
CA TYR A 1049 -2.97 -34.01 -1.80
C TYR A 1049 -1.98 -32.87 -1.56
N GLN A 1050 -0.81 -33.00 -2.20
CA GLN A 1050 0.16 -31.94 -2.35
C GLN A 1050 0.37 -31.64 -3.83
N VAL A 1051 0.58 -30.37 -4.13
CA VAL A 1051 0.90 -29.86 -5.46
C VAL A 1051 2.13 -28.97 -5.34
N ASP A 1052 3.01 -29.06 -6.34
CA ASP A 1052 4.20 -28.24 -6.41
C ASP A 1052 3.90 -26.80 -6.85
N VAL A 1053 4.94 -25.98 -6.99
CA VAL A 1053 4.80 -24.56 -7.33
C VAL A 1053 4.26 -24.35 -8.75
N LEU A 1054 4.56 -25.28 -9.67
CA LEU A 1054 4.17 -25.21 -11.07
C LEU A 1054 2.77 -25.75 -11.33
N GLY A 1055 2.19 -26.53 -10.41
CA GLY A 1055 0.88 -27.14 -10.59
C GLY A 1055 0.95 -28.50 -11.28
N LYS A 1056 2.12 -29.14 -11.33
CA LYS A 1056 2.37 -30.34 -12.14
C LYS A 1056 2.42 -31.60 -11.28
N ILE A 1057 3.28 -31.62 -10.26
CA ILE A 1057 3.46 -32.80 -9.42
C ILE A 1057 2.35 -32.83 -8.37
N ILE A 1058 1.21 -33.44 -8.73
CA ILE A 1058 0.06 -33.67 -7.87
C ILE A 1058 0.11 -35.10 -7.34
N ARG A 1059 0.26 -35.26 -6.04
CA ARG A 1059 0.32 -36.59 -5.42
C ARG A 1059 -0.41 -36.62 -4.07
N PRO A 1060 -0.96 -37.77 -3.66
CA PRO A 1060 -1.48 -37.94 -2.30
C PRO A 1060 -0.40 -37.59 -1.26
N CYS A 1061 -0.83 -37.01 -0.13
CA CYS A 1061 0.04 -36.80 1.00
C CYS A 1061 0.45 -38.15 1.63
N LYS A 1062 1.69 -38.25 2.10
CA LYS A 1062 2.11 -39.37 2.95
C LYS A 1062 1.28 -39.37 4.24
N PRO A 1063 1.07 -40.54 4.89
CA PRO A 1063 0.39 -40.60 6.18
C PRO A 1063 0.97 -39.60 7.18
N GLU A 1064 0.09 -38.78 7.78
CA GLU A 1064 0.48 -37.77 8.77
C GLU A 1064 0.30 -38.33 10.18
N LYS A 1065 1.14 -37.90 11.13
CA LYS A 1065 0.88 -38.10 12.56
C LYS A 1065 0.13 -36.88 13.10
N ARG A 1066 -0.84 -37.10 13.99
CA ARG A 1066 -1.58 -36.01 14.64
C ARG A 1066 -0.60 -35.13 15.40
N MET A 1067 -0.37 -33.92 14.92
CA MET A 1067 0.63 -33.02 15.51
C MET A 1067 0.13 -32.41 16.82
N SER A 1068 0.96 -32.45 17.86
CA SER A 1068 0.71 -31.72 19.11
C SER A 1068 0.73 -30.20 18.89
N LEU A 1069 0.13 -29.46 19.82
CA LEU A 1069 0.08 -27.99 19.80
C LEU A 1069 1.13 -27.33 20.72
N ILE A 1070 2.03 -28.12 21.31
CA ILE A 1070 3.07 -27.60 22.19
C ILE A 1070 4.07 -26.80 21.35
N LEU A 1071 3.97 -25.49 21.42
CA LEU A 1071 5.05 -24.60 21.00
C LEU A 1071 6.27 -24.97 21.84
N LYS A 1072 7.34 -25.50 21.22
CA LYS A 1072 8.64 -25.63 21.91
C LYS A 1072 8.92 -24.30 22.62
N ASN A 1073 8.91 -24.32 23.95
CA ASN A 1073 9.17 -23.15 24.77
C ASN A 1073 10.43 -22.47 24.23
N LYS A 1074 10.27 -21.27 23.66
CA LYS A 1074 11.42 -20.39 23.48
C LYS A 1074 11.98 -20.17 24.88
N LYS A 1075 13.24 -20.58 25.09
CA LYS A 1075 14.02 -20.31 26.30
C LYS A 1075 13.65 -18.91 26.82
N LYS A 1076 13.18 -18.87 28.08
CA LYS A 1076 12.77 -17.65 28.78
C LYS A 1076 13.88 -16.61 28.77
#